data_AF-A0A397JSC4-F1
#
_entry.id   AF-A0A397JSC4-F1
#
_cell.length_a   1.000
_cell.length_b   1.000
_cell.length_c   1.000
_cell.angle_alpha   90.00
_cell.angle_beta   90.00
_cell.angle_gamma   90.00
#
_symmetry.space_group_name_H-M   'P 1'
#
loop_
_entity.id
_entity.type
_entity.pdbx_description
1 polymer ?
#
loop_
_entity_poly.entity_id
_entity_poly.type
_entity_poly.pdbx_seq_one_letter_code
_entity_poly.pdbx_strand_id
1 'polypeptide(L)'
;MAFECLFCNCVLSSRSAYSQHVKRCSENYDSSSSEEIQNEFDIITPEQDDNSKDNRNNEIIYISDDEPMFSSRSNETSDIMQVEIDELPQSINSLTFEEFASIRYEELASRELEFETDESKSKSDETETETESESKSDKTKFESDKIDNESDESEESESAEEETETIPKFPNNTYSDLMTLIIQHNLNNKAGNAIIRFFNKHSNLPTSLLPKNIEQGRKLMDRMKLINSLNKEKTNNNRNYNEQYTSNWWARTEKTLPTEQGRKLMDRMKLINSLNKEKTNNNRNYNEQYTSNWWARTEKTLPTGSYLLSIILYSDASTTDSLGKNTLHSIFVTLGNIITWRRNKPDVKQLLAYLPIIKAKDDTQKISEEHKNIVRRTFHKSLKFLLSSLYDDNGIELELNNSIFWCFPRISMIISDWPEACTFALTYKSTKSNYPCHFCLVSKEDLSNINLNSNQIEPRSHNNMKLYYKNNTGKNVSIENVRNFFWSVPNINIYAATVLDRMHHLDLGLFQHQLNFTKILINKQCGKSVIDEMNRRVKLISRYKDLKSFSNGFLHLTLLTVSEYRSLIKIMIFIVDELYEDSGSPNFIKNNKITEVYLKWNKIYLLSRKENYEESDVTLLQESINEWAKLFIELFKEHSKSELQFPKLHSWVFHICSSVRKFGVINGYTTETYENLHKDYVKKPYKLTNKKEIEKQIMKIIRRKAIITESFSKEIPKTPIALKYSKKLYEFCIQNAEIYIQTRMNDPDLKKEMKLDFEKFLECLDYTCRQNY
;
A
#
# COMPACT_ATOMS: atom_id res chain seq x y z
N MET A 1 0.21 25.14 38.39
CA MET A 1 -0.93 25.52 37.53
C MET A 1 -2.20 25.25 38.31
N ALA A 2 -3.17 26.17 38.26
CA ALA A 2 -4.53 25.92 38.69
C ALA A 2 -5.36 25.44 37.49
N PHE A 3 -6.39 24.64 37.73
CA PHE A 3 -7.27 24.10 36.69
C PHE A 3 -8.73 24.42 37.06
N GLU A 4 -9.38 25.25 36.25
CA GLU A 4 -10.75 25.74 36.50
C GLU A 4 -11.76 24.87 35.76
N CYS A 5 -12.84 24.46 36.44
CA CYS A 5 -13.86 23.61 35.84
C CYS A 5 -14.78 24.44 34.93
N LEU A 6 -15.01 23.95 33.70
CA LEU A 6 -15.92 24.62 32.74
C LEU A 6 -17.41 24.47 33.10
N PHE A 7 -17.72 23.66 34.11
CA PHE A 7 -19.10 23.32 34.52
C PHE A 7 -19.47 23.87 35.91
N CYS A 8 -18.52 24.43 36.67
CA CYS A 8 -18.77 25.09 37.96
C CYS A 8 -17.54 25.90 38.41
N ASN A 9 -17.71 26.86 39.33
CA ASN A 9 -16.64 27.76 39.80
C ASN A 9 -15.60 27.11 40.75
N CYS A 10 -15.24 25.84 40.53
CA CYS A 10 -14.22 25.13 41.29
C CYS A 10 -12.85 25.22 40.60
N VAL A 11 -11.85 25.67 41.36
CA VAL A 11 -10.45 25.81 40.94
C VAL A 11 -9.62 24.76 41.66
N LEU A 12 -8.88 23.93 40.91
CA LEU A 12 -8.20 22.74 41.42
C LEU A 12 -6.68 22.81 41.23
N SER A 13 -5.93 22.36 42.24
CA SER A 13 -4.48 22.48 42.31
C SER A 13 -3.70 21.35 41.60
N SER A 14 -4.37 20.32 41.11
CA SER A 14 -3.74 19.19 40.41
C SER A 14 -4.59 18.62 39.28
N ARG A 15 -3.92 18.11 38.24
CA ARG A 15 -4.56 17.64 37.00
C ARG A 15 -5.36 16.34 37.17
N SER A 16 -4.99 15.50 38.14
CA SER A 16 -5.74 14.30 38.52
C SER A 16 -7.05 14.64 39.24
N ALA A 17 -7.01 15.57 40.20
CA ALA A 17 -8.21 16.09 40.84
C ALA A 17 -9.14 16.75 39.82
N TYR A 18 -8.59 17.55 38.89
CA TYR A 18 -9.34 18.14 37.78
C TYR A 18 -10.08 17.10 36.93
N SER A 19 -9.38 16.05 36.46
CA SER A 19 -10.00 15.00 35.64
C SER A 19 -11.11 14.24 36.36
N GLN A 20 -10.92 13.91 37.65
CA GLN A 20 -11.95 13.25 38.47
C GLN A 20 -13.16 14.15 38.77
N HIS A 21 -12.91 15.45 38.97
CA HIS A 21 -13.95 16.44 39.22
C HIS A 21 -14.78 16.74 37.97
N VAL A 22 -14.14 17.01 36.83
CA VAL A 22 -14.82 17.26 35.54
C VAL A 22 -15.75 16.09 35.19
N LYS A 23 -15.29 14.84 35.36
CA LYS A 23 -16.12 13.66 35.09
C LYS A 23 -17.39 13.63 35.96
N ARG A 24 -17.29 13.95 37.25
CA ARG A 24 -18.46 14.07 38.14
C ARG A 24 -19.34 15.27 37.81
N CYS A 25 -18.79 16.37 37.29
CA CYS A 25 -19.59 17.53 36.90
C CYS A 25 -20.37 17.28 35.60
N SER A 26 -19.77 16.64 34.59
CA SER A 26 -20.49 16.27 33.36
C SER A 26 -21.61 15.26 33.63
N GLU A 27 -21.35 14.24 34.46
CA GLU A 27 -22.35 13.22 34.85
C GLU A 27 -23.58 13.82 35.57
N ASN A 28 -23.45 15.00 36.21
CA ASN A 28 -24.57 15.71 36.80
C ASN A 28 -25.20 16.74 35.85
N TYR A 29 -24.43 17.41 34.98
CA TYR A 29 -24.93 18.43 34.08
C TYR A 29 -25.98 17.87 33.10
N ASP A 30 -25.69 16.71 32.51
CA ASP A 30 -26.58 15.98 31.59
C ASP A 30 -27.94 15.59 32.22
N SER A 31 -28.06 15.61 33.56
CA SER A 31 -29.31 15.33 34.27
C SER A 31 -30.23 16.55 34.45
N SER A 32 -29.81 17.73 34.00
CA SER A 32 -30.44 19.02 34.31
C SER A 32 -30.78 19.91 33.09
N SER A 33 -30.38 19.51 31.88
CA SER A 33 -30.48 20.29 30.64
C SER A 33 -31.21 19.56 29.51
N SER A 34 -32.13 18.64 29.85
CA SER A 34 -32.89 17.84 28.88
C SER A 34 -34.13 18.54 28.29
N GLU A 35 -34.03 19.85 28.04
CA GLU A 35 -34.99 20.64 27.26
C GLU A 35 -34.25 21.83 26.63
N GLU A 36 -34.65 22.23 25.42
CA GLU A 36 -34.03 23.27 24.58
C GLU A 36 -32.53 23.08 24.19
N ILE A 37 -32.30 22.38 23.06
CA ILE A 37 -31.61 22.93 21.88
C ILE A 37 -31.96 22.04 20.67
N GLN A 38 -32.70 22.62 19.72
CA GLN A 38 -32.89 22.11 18.36
C GLN A 38 -32.64 23.29 17.40
N ASN A 39 -32.21 22.96 16.18
CA ASN A 39 -31.87 23.88 15.08
C ASN A 39 -30.56 24.69 15.29
N GLU A 40 -29.48 24.22 14.66
CA GLU A 40 -28.78 24.97 13.59
C GLU A 40 -27.73 24.11 12.88
N PHE A 41 -27.33 24.55 11.67
CA PHE A 41 -26.40 23.95 10.69
C PHE A 41 -27.00 23.12 9.55
N ASP A 42 -27.80 23.79 8.71
CA ASP A 42 -28.07 23.34 7.34
C ASP A 42 -27.12 23.96 6.30
N ILE A 43 -26.83 23.13 5.29
CA ILE A 43 -26.63 23.41 3.85
C ILE A 43 -26.29 24.86 3.44
N ILE A 44 -25.13 25.04 2.81
CA ILE A 44 -24.85 26.14 1.88
C ILE A 44 -24.44 25.58 0.51
N THR A 45 -25.31 25.76 -0.48
CA THR A 45 -24.97 25.74 -1.90
C THR A 45 -24.72 27.17 -2.38
N PRO A 46 -23.72 27.43 -3.24
CA PRO A 46 -23.57 28.72 -3.89
C PRO A 46 -24.45 28.77 -5.15
N GLU A 47 -25.39 29.71 -5.20
CA GLU A 47 -25.99 30.16 -6.46
C GLU A 47 -25.30 31.42 -6.97
N GLN A 48 -25.48 31.67 -8.27
CA GLN A 48 -24.97 32.85 -8.96
C GLN A 48 -25.91 34.02 -8.73
N ASP A 49 -25.40 35.25 -8.87
CA ASP A 49 -26.22 36.29 -9.50
C ASP A 49 -25.34 37.27 -10.28
N ASP A 50 -25.94 37.93 -11.27
CA ASP A 50 -25.22 38.67 -12.31
C ASP A 50 -25.88 40.05 -12.58
N ASN A 51 -25.18 40.92 -13.32
CA ASN A 51 -25.71 42.15 -13.93
C ASN A 51 -26.16 43.36 -13.04
N SER A 52 -25.17 44.24 -12.81
CA SER A 52 -25.11 45.57 -13.46
C SER A 52 -25.73 46.85 -12.84
N LYS A 53 -24.94 47.94 -12.95
CA LYS A 53 -25.33 49.38 -13.08
C LYS A 53 -25.95 50.09 -11.84
N ASP A 54 -25.82 51.42 -11.66
CA ASP A 54 -25.30 52.48 -12.56
C ASP A 54 -24.61 53.68 -11.84
N ASN A 55 -23.93 54.49 -12.65
CA ASN A 55 -23.12 55.72 -12.43
C ASN A 55 -23.51 56.79 -11.37
N ARG A 56 -22.47 57.31 -10.65
CA ARG A 56 -21.93 58.71 -10.71
C ARG A 56 -20.82 58.90 -9.65
N ASN A 57 -19.59 59.36 -9.92
CA ASN A 57 -19.01 60.57 -10.58
C ASN A 57 -18.78 61.79 -9.66
N ASN A 58 -17.48 62.10 -9.50
CA ASN A 58 -16.76 63.34 -9.18
C ASN A 58 -15.27 62.90 -9.23
N GLU A 59 -14.42 63.16 -10.24
CA GLU A 59 -14.21 64.37 -11.07
C GLU A 59 -13.76 65.54 -10.17
N ILE A 60 -12.59 66.21 -10.33
CA ILE A 60 -11.86 66.76 -11.51
C ILE A 60 -10.32 66.74 -11.18
N ILE A 61 -9.34 66.35 -12.03
CA ILE A 61 -8.77 66.94 -13.30
C ILE A 61 -7.83 68.16 -13.01
N TYR A 62 -6.61 68.38 -13.56
CA TYR A 62 -5.72 67.67 -14.53
C TYR A 62 -4.24 68.22 -14.50
N ILE A 63 -3.37 67.76 -15.44
CA ILE A 63 -2.00 68.21 -15.92
C ILE A 63 -1.43 69.58 -15.42
N SER A 64 -0.11 69.77 -15.20
CA SER A 64 1.02 69.74 -16.16
C SER A 64 2.41 69.80 -15.44
N ASP A 65 3.62 69.73 -16.05
CA ASP A 65 4.24 69.05 -17.24
C ASP A 65 5.79 69.33 -17.24
N ASP A 66 6.54 68.82 -18.24
CA ASP A 66 7.94 69.10 -18.68
C ASP A 66 9.21 68.65 -17.87
N GLU A 67 10.26 68.31 -18.65
CA GLU A 67 11.64 67.91 -18.30
C GLU A 67 12.58 69.15 -18.11
N PRO A 68 13.85 69.10 -17.61
CA PRO A 68 14.96 68.35 -18.25
C PRO A 68 16.24 67.99 -17.41
N MET A 69 17.27 67.48 -18.11
CA MET A 69 18.73 67.50 -17.81
C MET A 69 19.33 66.51 -16.77
N PHE A 70 20.27 65.61 -17.15
CA PHE A 70 21.73 65.78 -17.41
C PHE A 70 22.58 66.01 -16.12
N SER A 71 23.79 65.47 -15.93
CA SER A 71 24.75 64.86 -16.88
C SER A 71 25.71 63.79 -16.27
N SER A 72 26.50 63.18 -17.16
CA SER A 72 27.62 62.24 -17.02
C SER A 72 28.83 62.77 -16.20
N ARG A 73 29.84 61.98 -15.80
CA ARG A 73 30.89 61.23 -16.58
C ARG A 73 31.60 60.20 -15.67
N SER A 74 32.16 59.04 -16.08
CA SER A 74 32.75 58.45 -17.32
C SER A 74 34.27 58.24 -17.22
N ASN A 75 34.83 57.46 -18.16
CA ASN A 75 36.26 57.16 -18.43
C ASN A 75 36.82 55.89 -17.72
N GLU A 76 37.56 54.98 -18.40
CA GLU A 76 37.87 54.89 -19.84
C GLU A 76 38.30 53.46 -20.30
N THR A 77 37.81 53.05 -21.49
CA THR A 77 38.45 52.32 -22.63
C THR A 77 39.52 51.22 -22.43
N SER A 78 39.69 50.23 -23.33
CA SER A 78 38.93 49.66 -24.49
C SER A 78 39.63 48.31 -24.87
N ASP A 79 39.20 47.41 -25.78
CA ASP A 79 38.70 47.47 -27.17
C ASP A 79 37.73 46.26 -27.42
N ILE A 80 36.55 46.41 -28.05
CA ILE A 80 36.25 46.28 -29.51
C ILE A 80 36.47 44.84 -30.03
N MET A 81 35.55 44.10 -30.67
CA MET A 81 34.20 44.29 -31.32
C MET A 81 33.48 42.90 -31.29
N GLN A 82 32.22 42.59 -31.66
CA GLN A 82 30.91 43.17 -32.08
C GLN A 82 29.86 42.01 -31.88
N VAL A 83 28.52 41.97 -32.11
CA VAL A 83 27.38 42.74 -32.69
C VAL A 83 26.17 42.32 -31.79
N GLU A 84 25.24 43.15 -31.31
CA GLU A 84 24.06 43.78 -31.96
C GLU A 84 23.20 42.83 -32.84
N ILE A 85 21.85 42.80 -32.81
CA ILE A 85 20.86 43.58 -32.04
C ILE A 85 19.51 42.83 -31.85
N ASP A 86 18.86 43.09 -30.72
CA ASP A 86 17.43 43.07 -30.27
C ASP A 86 16.29 42.12 -30.77
N GLU A 87 15.43 41.86 -29.77
CA GLU A 87 13.94 41.72 -29.76
C GLU A 87 13.18 40.40 -30.07
N LEU A 88 11.92 40.39 -29.58
CA LEU A 88 11.06 39.22 -29.31
C LEU A 88 10.26 38.74 -30.55
N PRO A 89 9.84 37.45 -30.57
CA PRO A 89 8.39 37.24 -30.41
C PRO A 89 7.93 35.94 -29.69
N GLN A 90 6.85 36.11 -28.91
CA GLN A 90 5.68 35.24 -28.76
C GLN A 90 5.72 33.72 -29.12
N SER A 91 5.52 32.89 -28.08
CA SER A 91 4.63 31.70 -28.06
C SER A 91 4.98 30.39 -28.81
N ILE A 92 4.18 29.35 -28.53
CA ILE A 92 4.08 28.00 -29.13
C ILE A 92 4.85 26.85 -28.44
N ASN A 93 4.17 25.69 -28.40
CA ASN A 93 4.53 24.47 -27.69
C ASN A 93 5.79 23.77 -28.26
N SER A 94 6.74 23.43 -27.39
CA SER A 94 7.47 22.16 -27.47
C SER A 94 8.10 21.83 -26.11
N LEU A 95 7.84 20.63 -25.59
CA LEU A 95 8.62 20.03 -24.50
C LEU A 95 9.08 18.66 -24.97
N THR A 96 10.38 18.55 -25.24
CA THR A 96 11.01 17.37 -25.82
C THR A 96 11.19 16.25 -24.79
N PHE A 97 11.15 15.00 -25.28
CA PHE A 97 11.09 13.78 -24.49
C PHE A 97 12.48 13.32 -24.01
N GLU A 98 13.25 14.17 -23.33
CA GLU A 98 14.64 13.81 -23.00
C GLU A 98 15.18 14.36 -21.67
N GLU A 99 14.56 13.96 -20.55
CA GLU A 99 15.23 13.75 -19.24
C GLU A 99 14.36 12.89 -18.30
N PHE A 100 14.97 12.19 -17.33
CA PHE A 100 14.42 11.23 -16.33
C PHE A 100 14.57 9.70 -16.58
N ALA A 101 15.80 9.24 -16.83
CA ALA A 101 16.10 7.81 -16.97
C ALA A 101 17.06 7.25 -15.88
N SER A 102 16.56 6.96 -14.66
CA SER A 102 17.21 5.99 -13.73
C SER A 102 16.39 5.63 -12.47
N ILE A 103 15.51 4.62 -12.58
CA ILE A 103 15.05 3.84 -11.40
C ILE A 103 15.06 2.34 -11.77
N ARG A 104 15.89 1.55 -11.06
CA ARG A 104 15.93 0.09 -11.20
C ARG A 104 14.73 -0.56 -10.51
N TYR A 105 14.11 -1.53 -11.17
CA TYR A 105 13.04 -2.37 -10.62
C TYR A 105 13.41 -3.85 -10.73
N GLU A 106 12.96 -4.65 -9.76
CA GLU A 106 13.04 -6.12 -9.79
C GLU A 106 11.66 -6.72 -10.08
N GLU A 107 11.63 -7.90 -10.71
CA GLU A 107 10.44 -8.42 -11.38
C GLU A 107 9.47 -9.20 -10.47
N LEU A 108 8.16 -9.03 -10.70
CA LEU A 108 7.11 -9.73 -9.97
C LEU A 108 5.99 -10.20 -10.92
N ALA A 109 5.94 -11.51 -11.17
CA ALA A 109 4.73 -12.15 -11.66
C ALA A 109 3.70 -12.35 -10.53
N SER A 110 2.43 -12.08 -10.85
CA SER A 110 1.20 -12.50 -10.17
C SER A 110 0.18 -12.83 -11.28
N ARG A 111 -0.76 -13.76 -11.05
CA ARG A 111 -1.70 -14.28 -12.06
C ARG A 111 -3.11 -14.42 -11.48
N GLU A 112 -4.10 -14.09 -12.30
CA GLU A 112 -5.51 -13.86 -11.94
C GLU A 112 -6.37 -15.15 -11.93
N LEU A 113 -7.50 -15.11 -11.20
CA LEU A 113 -8.89 -15.08 -11.71
C LEU A 113 -9.84 -14.81 -10.50
N GLU A 114 -11.14 -14.50 -10.61
CA GLU A 114 -12.14 -14.68 -11.68
C GLU A 114 -12.89 -13.36 -12.03
N PHE A 115 -13.54 -13.31 -13.20
CA PHE A 115 -14.48 -12.26 -13.61
C PHE A 115 -15.83 -12.87 -14.04
N GLU A 116 -16.88 -12.05 -14.14
CA GLU A 116 -18.28 -12.46 -14.32
C GLU A 116 -18.56 -13.33 -15.57
N THR A 117 -19.11 -14.54 -15.37
CA THR A 117 -19.91 -15.27 -16.38
C THR A 117 -21.11 -16.00 -15.75
N ASP A 118 -22.08 -15.25 -15.21
CA ASP A 118 -23.42 -15.77 -14.93
C ASP A 118 -24.27 -15.70 -16.21
N GLU A 119 -24.35 -16.80 -16.96
CA GLU A 119 -25.35 -17.00 -18.02
C GLU A 119 -25.76 -18.48 -18.08
N SER A 120 -27.06 -18.75 -18.00
CA SER A 120 -27.60 -20.10 -17.83
C SER A 120 -27.79 -20.83 -19.16
N LYS A 121 -27.47 -22.13 -19.17
CA LYS A 121 -27.98 -23.08 -20.18
C LYS A 121 -28.47 -24.37 -19.51
N SER A 122 -29.63 -24.82 -19.96
CA SER A 122 -30.35 -25.99 -19.46
C SER A 122 -30.08 -27.23 -20.31
N LYS A 123 -29.94 -28.38 -19.63
CA LYS A 123 -30.22 -29.76 -20.08
C LYS A 123 -30.04 -30.13 -21.57
N SER A 124 -29.26 -31.19 -21.76
CA SER A 124 -29.76 -32.44 -22.33
C SER A 124 -28.97 -33.61 -21.75
N ASP A 125 -29.66 -34.66 -21.29
CA ASP A 125 -29.07 -35.94 -20.92
C ASP A 125 -28.91 -36.79 -22.18
N GLU A 126 -27.72 -37.33 -22.46
CA GLU A 126 -27.57 -38.56 -23.26
C GLU A 126 -26.51 -39.46 -22.59
N THR A 127 -26.80 -40.75 -22.54
CA THR A 127 -26.00 -41.77 -21.85
C THR A 127 -25.49 -42.78 -22.85
N GLU A 128 -24.17 -42.93 -22.98
CA GLU A 128 -23.57 -44.11 -23.59
C GLU A 128 -22.56 -44.75 -22.64
N THR A 129 -22.75 -46.06 -22.44
CA THR A 129 -21.88 -46.94 -21.68
C THR A 129 -21.06 -47.77 -22.65
N GLU A 130 -19.75 -47.88 -22.44
CA GLU A 130 -18.98 -48.98 -23.03
C GLU A 130 -17.87 -49.45 -22.08
N THR A 131 -17.43 -50.69 -22.26
CA THR A 131 -16.84 -51.53 -21.22
C THR A 131 -15.55 -52.23 -21.64
N GLU A 132 -14.72 -52.52 -20.64
CA GLU A 132 -13.59 -53.48 -20.69
C GLU A 132 -12.39 -53.06 -21.59
N SER A 133 -11.16 -53.22 -21.12
CA SER A 133 -10.56 -54.54 -20.96
C SER A 133 -9.35 -54.56 -20.02
N GLU A 134 -9.14 -55.69 -19.35
CA GLU A 134 -7.91 -55.96 -18.60
C GLU A 134 -6.75 -56.33 -19.55
N SER A 135 -5.52 -56.02 -19.14
CA SER A 135 -4.38 -56.90 -19.40
C SER A 135 -3.48 -56.98 -18.15
N LYS A 136 -2.87 -58.14 -17.93
CA LYS A 136 -2.15 -58.50 -16.69
C LYS A 136 -0.67 -58.79 -16.95
N SER A 137 0.06 -58.98 -15.85
CA SER A 137 1.49 -59.37 -15.71
C SER A 137 2.51 -58.21 -15.76
N ASP A 138 3.63 -58.27 -15.02
CA ASP A 138 4.13 -59.39 -14.20
C ASP A 138 4.72 -59.01 -12.83
N LYS A 139 5.01 -60.03 -11.99
CA LYS A 139 5.43 -59.93 -10.59
C LYS A 139 6.91 -60.27 -10.37
N THR A 140 7.63 -59.42 -9.65
CA THR A 140 8.80 -59.80 -8.82
C THR A 140 8.72 -59.02 -7.51
N LYS A 141 8.07 -59.55 -6.48
CA LYS A 141 8.59 -60.47 -5.43
C LYS A 141 9.37 -59.71 -4.32
N PHE A 142 8.81 -59.74 -3.11
CA PHE A 142 9.43 -59.27 -1.86
C PHE A 142 10.33 -60.34 -1.24
N GLU A 143 11.43 -59.89 -0.64
CA GLU A 143 12.20 -60.49 0.47
C GLU A 143 12.90 -59.27 1.11
N SER A 144 12.56 -58.76 2.30
CA SER A 144 12.62 -59.34 3.66
C SER A 144 14.04 -59.36 4.26
N ASP A 145 14.10 -59.35 5.60
CA ASP A 145 15.29 -59.16 6.47
C ASP A 145 15.79 -57.70 6.60
N LYS A 146 16.02 -57.16 7.81
CA LYS A 146 15.89 -57.72 9.17
C LYS A 146 15.32 -56.69 10.15
N ILE A 147 14.64 -57.20 11.17
CA ILE A 147 14.34 -56.48 12.42
C ILE A 147 15.41 -56.90 13.42
N ASP A 148 15.96 -55.95 14.16
CA ASP A 148 16.52 -56.16 15.49
C ASP A 148 15.82 -55.19 16.44
N ASN A 149 15.56 -55.64 17.67
CA ASN A 149 14.68 -55.00 18.65
C ASN A 149 15.46 -54.19 19.72
N GLU A 150 14.70 -53.72 20.71
CA GLU A 150 15.13 -53.22 22.03
C GLU A 150 15.60 -51.75 22.07
N SER A 151 15.23 -50.94 23.07
CA SER A 151 14.42 -51.23 24.28
C SER A 151 13.38 -50.13 24.56
N ASP A 152 12.26 -50.52 25.18
CA ASP A 152 11.40 -49.61 25.95
C ASP A 152 12.11 -49.26 27.27
N GLU A 153 12.21 -47.98 27.64
CA GLU A 153 12.41 -47.55 29.03
C GLU A 153 11.57 -46.31 29.36
N SER A 154 10.74 -46.46 30.40
CA SER A 154 10.11 -45.43 31.26
C SER A 154 9.43 -44.21 30.62
N GLU A 155 8.11 -44.16 30.73
CA GLU A 155 7.40 -42.89 30.98
C GLU A 155 7.75 -42.40 32.40
N GLU A 156 8.74 -41.50 32.55
CA GLU A 156 8.89 -40.76 33.80
C GLU A 156 7.78 -39.70 33.92
N SER A 157 7.00 -39.78 35.00
CA SER A 157 5.94 -38.83 35.31
C SER A 157 6.54 -37.47 35.72
N GLU A 158 6.36 -36.44 34.90
CA GLU A 158 6.70 -35.05 35.27
C GLU A 158 5.91 -34.64 36.53
N SER A 159 6.60 -34.59 37.68
CA SER A 159 6.04 -34.07 38.92
C SER A 159 5.77 -32.58 38.78
N ALA A 160 4.57 -32.14 39.17
CA ALA A 160 4.13 -30.75 39.03
C ALA A 160 4.83 -29.82 40.05
N GLU A 161 6.05 -29.38 39.72
CA GLU A 161 6.66 -28.21 40.36
C GLU A 161 6.06 -26.92 39.78
N GLU A 162 5.66 -25.98 40.64
CA GLU A 162 5.11 -24.69 40.23
C GLU A 162 6.22 -23.75 39.71
N GLU A 163 6.68 -23.96 38.47
CA GLU A 163 7.57 -23.01 37.79
C GLU A 163 6.95 -21.60 37.77
N THR A 164 7.51 -20.68 38.58
CA THR A 164 7.14 -19.26 38.55
C THR A 164 7.28 -18.71 37.12
N GLU A 165 6.24 -18.05 36.58
CA GLU A 165 6.17 -17.59 35.17
C GLU A 165 7.29 -16.60 34.75
N THR A 166 8.50 -17.11 34.57
CA THR A 166 9.57 -16.38 33.89
C THR A 166 9.37 -16.53 32.38
N ILE A 167 9.34 -15.41 31.65
CA ILE A 167 9.13 -15.44 30.21
C ILE A 167 10.32 -16.16 29.55
N PRO A 168 10.11 -17.25 28.78
CA PRO A 168 11.22 -17.97 28.18
C PRO A 168 12.06 -17.07 27.27
N LYS A 169 13.38 -17.09 27.48
CA LYS A 169 14.38 -16.42 26.65
C LYS A 169 15.27 -17.48 25.99
N PHE A 170 16.13 -17.08 25.05
CA PHE A 170 17.20 -17.96 24.58
C PHE A 170 18.21 -18.18 25.73
N PRO A 171 18.69 -19.42 25.97
CA PRO A 171 19.64 -19.69 27.05
C PRO A 171 21.00 -18.97 26.91
N ASN A 172 21.42 -18.68 25.68
CA ASN A 172 22.65 -17.96 25.34
C ASN A 172 22.56 -17.42 23.90
N ASN A 173 23.52 -16.56 23.50
CA ASN A 173 23.57 -15.98 22.15
C ASN A 173 23.73 -17.05 21.06
N THR A 174 24.63 -18.03 21.22
CA THR A 174 24.87 -19.08 20.21
C THR A 174 23.60 -19.89 19.86
N TYR A 175 22.71 -20.09 20.84
CA TYR A 175 21.38 -20.68 20.64
C TYR A 175 20.49 -19.73 19.82
N SER A 176 20.46 -18.44 20.14
CA SER A 176 19.74 -17.40 19.38
C SER A 176 20.22 -17.34 17.93
N ASP A 177 21.54 -17.38 17.71
CA ASP A 177 22.17 -17.30 16.39
C ASP A 177 21.84 -18.52 15.51
N LEU A 178 21.95 -19.74 16.07
CA LEU A 178 21.54 -20.94 15.34
C LEU A 178 20.05 -20.91 15.02
N MET A 179 19.18 -20.59 16.00
CA MET A 179 17.74 -20.52 15.74
C MET A 179 17.38 -19.43 14.73
N THR A 180 18.17 -18.36 14.66
CA THR A 180 18.07 -17.30 13.67
C THR A 180 18.40 -17.81 12.27
N LEU A 181 19.58 -18.42 12.07
CA LEU A 181 19.99 -19.04 10.81
C LEU A 181 18.94 -20.04 10.31
N ILE A 182 18.43 -20.88 11.21
CA ILE A 182 17.42 -21.91 10.93
C ILE A 182 16.08 -21.32 10.44
N ILE A 183 15.65 -20.17 10.95
CA ILE A 183 14.38 -19.53 10.56
C ILE A 183 14.58 -18.61 9.36
N GLN A 184 15.67 -17.83 9.29
CA GLN A 184 15.98 -16.95 8.15
C GLN A 184 16.11 -17.76 6.84
N HIS A 185 16.90 -18.84 6.87
CA HIS A 185 17.08 -19.74 5.71
C HIS A 185 16.04 -20.87 5.64
N ASN A 186 15.03 -20.86 6.53
CA ASN A 186 13.90 -21.81 6.56
C ASN A 186 14.32 -23.29 6.60
N LEU A 187 15.44 -23.60 7.28
CA LEU A 187 16.02 -24.94 7.30
C LEU A 187 15.12 -25.94 8.03
N ASN A 188 14.93 -27.11 7.41
CA ASN A 188 14.17 -28.21 8.00
C ASN A 188 14.92 -28.85 9.18
N ASN A 189 14.19 -29.60 10.02
CA ASN A 189 14.75 -30.19 11.24
C ASN A 189 15.92 -31.17 10.93
N LYS A 190 15.90 -31.91 9.82
CA LYS A 190 16.98 -32.84 9.42
C LYS A 190 18.29 -32.09 9.14
N ALA A 191 18.21 -31.00 8.38
CA ALA A 191 19.36 -30.15 8.05
C ALA A 191 19.93 -29.46 9.31
N GLY A 192 19.08 -28.84 10.13
CA GLY A 192 19.55 -28.17 11.34
C GLY A 192 20.05 -29.13 12.42
N ASN A 193 19.49 -30.34 12.55
CA ASN A 193 20.04 -31.39 13.41
C ASN A 193 21.38 -31.94 12.88
N ALA A 194 21.66 -31.81 11.58
CA ALA A 194 23.01 -32.08 11.05
C ALA A 194 24.00 -30.97 11.44
N ILE A 195 23.59 -29.70 11.38
CA ILE A 195 24.39 -28.55 11.86
C ILE A 195 24.72 -28.71 13.36
N ILE A 196 23.74 -29.03 14.21
CA ILE A 196 23.97 -29.25 15.65
C ILE A 196 24.97 -30.39 15.88
N ARG A 197 24.82 -31.53 15.18
CA ARG A 197 25.75 -32.66 15.31
C ARG A 197 27.15 -32.35 14.78
N PHE A 198 27.28 -31.53 13.74
CA PHE A 198 28.57 -31.06 13.24
C PHE A 198 29.28 -30.20 14.29
N PHE A 199 28.60 -29.16 14.83
CA PHE A 199 29.19 -28.33 15.88
C PHE A 199 29.53 -29.14 17.14
N ASN A 200 28.60 -29.94 17.66
CA ASN A 200 28.85 -30.74 18.88
C ASN A 200 29.95 -31.80 18.71
N LYS A 201 30.25 -32.25 17.48
CA LYS A 201 31.38 -33.15 17.20
C LYS A 201 32.75 -32.44 17.17
N HIS A 202 32.76 -31.15 16.83
CA HIS A 202 33.99 -30.39 16.57
C HIS A 202 34.22 -29.22 17.55
N SER A 203 33.32 -29.00 18.51
CA SER A 203 33.49 -28.04 19.60
C SER A 203 34.20 -28.67 20.79
N ASN A 204 35.32 -28.09 21.24
CA ASN A 204 36.01 -28.48 22.47
C ASN A 204 35.31 -27.95 23.74
N LEU A 205 33.98 -28.02 23.79
CA LEU A 205 33.15 -27.50 24.88
C LEU A 205 32.59 -28.68 25.72
N PRO A 206 32.67 -28.62 27.07
CA PRO A 206 32.20 -29.72 27.92
C PRO A 206 30.67 -29.85 27.96
N THR A 207 29.94 -28.81 27.58
CA THR A 207 28.49 -28.80 27.41
C THR A 207 28.11 -28.10 26.11
N SER A 208 27.07 -28.59 25.43
CA SER A 208 26.60 -27.96 24.20
C SER A 208 25.83 -26.68 24.51
N LEU A 209 26.23 -25.57 23.87
CA LEU A 209 25.50 -24.31 23.91
C LEU A 209 24.24 -24.31 23.01
N LEU A 210 24.05 -25.37 22.20
CA LEU A 210 22.99 -25.50 21.20
C LEU A 210 21.77 -26.27 21.76
N PRO A 211 20.57 -26.09 21.19
CA PRO A 211 19.43 -26.96 21.49
C PRO A 211 19.74 -28.44 21.19
N LYS A 212 19.24 -29.37 22.03
CA LYS A 212 19.34 -30.83 21.83
C LYS A 212 18.89 -31.26 20.42
N ASN A 213 17.88 -30.59 19.88
CA ASN A 213 17.49 -30.63 18.47
C ASN A 213 16.67 -29.39 18.08
N ILE A 214 16.53 -29.15 16.78
CA ILE A 214 15.77 -28.01 16.23
C ILE A 214 14.30 -28.02 16.62
N GLU A 215 13.69 -29.17 16.89
CA GLU A 215 12.30 -29.21 17.32
C GLU A 215 12.13 -28.62 18.73
N GLN A 216 13.03 -28.96 19.67
CA GLN A 216 13.05 -28.32 20.99
C GLN A 216 13.32 -26.81 20.89
N GLY A 217 14.24 -26.38 20.01
CA GLY A 217 14.46 -24.95 19.73
C GLY A 217 13.20 -24.25 19.20
N ARG A 218 12.48 -24.89 18.26
CA ARG A 218 11.19 -24.40 17.74
C ARG A 218 10.08 -24.42 18.80
N LYS A 219 10.05 -25.41 19.71
CA LYS A 219 9.12 -25.49 20.86
C LYS A 219 9.41 -24.39 21.90
N LEU A 220 10.68 -24.06 22.15
CA LEU A 220 11.05 -22.93 23.00
C LEU A 220 10.50 -21.62 22.41
N MET A 221 10.79 -21.33 21.13
CA MET A 221 10.27 -20.13 20.44
C MET A 221 8.73 -20.07 20.39
N ASP A 222 8.05 -21.20 20.32
CA ASP A 222 6.58 -21.24 20.42
C ASP A 222 6.06 -20.82 21.80
N ARG A 223 6.84 -21.06 22.88
CA ARG A 223 6.53 -20.65 24.26
C ARG A 223 6.91 -19.19 24.54
N MET A 224 7.99 -18.66 23.96
CA MET A 224 8.44 -17.27 24.16
C MET A 224 7.32 -16.24 23.90
N LYS A 225 7.01 -15.39 24.89
CA LYS A 225 6.23 -14.16 24.67
C LYS A 225 7.13 -13.18 23.90
N LEU A 226 6.60 -12.41 22.93
CA LEU A 226 7.35 -11.26 22.40
C LEU A 226 7.55 -10.27 23.56
N ILE A 227 8.70 -9.60 23.61
CA ILE A 227 9.14 -8.81 24.76
C ILE A 227 8.18 -7.65 25.05
N ASN A 228 7.47 -7.18 24.03
CA ASN A 228 6.49 -6.09 24.12
C ASN A 228 5.03 -6.53 24.39
N SER A 229 4.79 -7.80 24.75
CA SER A 229 3.47 -8.31 25.19
C SER A 229 3.32 -8.18 26.72
N LEU A 230 2.59 -7.16 27.17
CA LEU A 230 2.26 -6.94 28.60
C LEU A 230 0.95 -7.64 28.98
N ASN A 231 0.97 -8.45 30.04
CA ASN A 231 -0.12 -9.36 30.41
C ASN A 231 -1.37 -8.68 31.02
N LYS A 232 -2.54 -9.20 30.65
CA LYS A 232 -3.58 -9.79 31.54
C LYS A 232 -4.38 -10.78 30.67
N GLU A 233 -5.15 -11.74 31.19
CA GLU A 233 -5.96 -11.76 32.42
C GLU A 233 -5.82 -13.08 33.22
N LYS A 234 -6.33 -13.06 34.47
CA LYS A 234 -7.00 -14.23 35.06
C LYS A 234 -8.51 -13.98 34.96
N THR A 235 -9.28 -14.89 34.37
CA THR A 235 -10.34 -15.66 35.08
C THR A 235 -11.15 -16.59 34.16
N ASN A 236 -11.67 -17.66 34.78
CA ASN A 236 -12.87 -18.42 34.42
C ASN A 236 -13.02 -19.02 33.00
N ASN A 237 -12.57 -20.27 32.87
CA ASN A 237 -13.19 -21.23 31.96
C ASN A 237 -14.69 -21.39 32.26
N ASN A 238 -15.59 -21.06 31.31
CA ASN A 238 -16.58 -22.01 30.78
C ASN A 238 -17.51 -21.43 29.70
N ARG A 239 -17.83 -22.29 28.71
CA ARG A 239 -18.82 -22.14 27.60
C ARG A 239 -18.39 -21.29 26.38
N ASN A 240 -18.96 -21.65 25.23
CA ASN A 240 -18.85 -21.06 23.89
C ASN A 240 -17.49 -21.05 23.15
N TYR A 241 -17.38 -21.95 22.16
CA TYR A 241 -16.26 -22.07 21.20
C TYR A 241 -15.94 -20.80 20.37
N ASN A 242 -16.83 -19.79 20.34
CA ASN A 242 -16.68 -18.62 19.47
C ASN A 242 -15.74 -17.53 20.01
N GLU A 243 -15.44 -17.50 21.31
CA GLU A 243 -14.63 -16.43 21.92
C GLU A 243 -13.15 -16.82 22.06
N GLN A 244 -12.88 -18.12 22.17
CA GLN A 244 -11.53 -18.66 22.40
C GLN A 244 -10.58 -18.44 21.21
N TYR A 245 -11.12 -18.30 19.99
CA TYR A 245 -10.34 -17.98 18.79
C TYR A 245 -10.00 -16.49 18.65
N THR A 246 -10.80 -15.59 19.23
CA THR A 246 -10.55 -14.14 19.21
C THR A 246 -9.62 -13.71 20.35
N SER A 247 -9.92 -14.08 21.60
CA SER A 247 -9.18 -13.58 22.77
C SER A 247 -7.69 -13.94 22.76
N ASN A 248 -7.34 -15.13 22.24
CA ASN A 248 -5.95 -15.59 22.10
C ASN A 248 -5.07 -14.76 21.14
N TRP A 249 -5.66 -13.89 20.32
CA TRP A 249 -4.91 -13.07 19.35
C TRP A 249 -4.68 -11.62 19.82
N TRP A 250 -5.51 -11.08 20.73
CA TRP A 250 -5.62 -9.62 20.91
C TRP A 250 -4.96 -9.00 22.14
N ALA A 251 -4.60 -9.78 23.15
CA ALA A 251 -3.65 -9.38 24.22
C ALA A 251 -2.19 -9.21 23.71
N ARG A 252 -2.04 -8.85 22.44
CA ARG A 252 -0.82 -8.94 21.63
C ARG A 252 -0.64 -7.77 20.67
N THR A 253 -1.70 -7.03 20.37
CA THR A 253 -1.74 -5.98 19.35
C THR A 253 -2.15 -4.60 19.88
N GLU A 254 -2.74 -4.51 21.08
CA GLU A 254 -2.98 -3.24 21.80
C GLU A 254 -1.71 -2.36 21.91
N LYS A 255 -0.53 -2.98 21.89
CA LYS A 255 0.76 -2.30 22.14
C LYS A 255 1.73 -2.30 20.97
N THR A 256 1.53 -3.09 19.91
CA THR A 256 2.52 -3.18 18.80
C THR A 256 2.53 -2.01 17.82
N LEU A 257 1.63 -1.02 17.96
CA LEU A 257 1.81 0.29 17.31
C LEU A 257 2.84 1.16 18.07
N PRO A 258 2.68 1.45 19.39
CA PRO A 258 3.65 2.27 20.13
C PRO A 258 4.93 1.55 20.60
N THR A 259 4.96 0.23 20.74
CA THR A 259 6.12 -0.46 21.36
C THR A 259 7.22 -0.86 20.38
N GLU A 260 8.45 -0.44 20.71
CA GLU A 260 9.80 -0.83 20.24
C GLU A 260 10.02 -1.09 18.73
N GLN A 261 9.27 -1.99 18.09
CA GLN A 261 9.24 -2.11 16.62
C GLN A 261 8.71 -0.82 15.97
N GLY A 262 7.76 -0.13 16.61
CA GLY A 262 7.35 1.22 16.22
C GLY A 262 8.50 2.23 16.30
N ARG A 263 9.25 2.24 17.42
CA ARG A 263 10.45 3.09 17.60
C ARG A 263 11.48 2.82 16.51
N LYS A 264 11.82 1.55 16.27
CA LYS A 264 12.80 1.11 15.24
C LYS A 264 12.36 1.41 13.80
N LEU A 265 11.06 1.53 13.55
CA LEU A 265 10.54 2.11 12.30
C LEU A 265 10.93 3.59 12.20
N MET A 266 10.66 4.36 13.26
CA MET A 266 10.63 5.82 13.24
C MET A 266 11.95 6.52 13.59
N ASP A 267 12.87 5.87 14.31
CA ASP A 267 14.28 6.30 14.43
C ASP A 267 14.96 6.40 13.05
N ARG A 268 14.44 5.66 12.06
CA ARG A 268 14.87 5.69 10.65
C ARG A 268 14.09 6.70 9.80
N MET A 269 13.20 7.51 10.37
CA MET A 269 12.27 8.37 9.62
C MET A 269 12.52 9.84 9.88
N LYS A 270 12.44 10.64 8.80
CA LYS A 270 12.36 12.11 8.86
C LYS A 270 11.00 12.60 9.37
N LEU A 271 10.47 12.00 10.43
CA LEU A 271 9.15 12.33 10.98
C LEU A 271 9.07 13.82 11.36
N ILE A 272 10.20 14.37 11.83
CA ILE A 272 10.41 15.79 12.17
C ILE A 272 9.91 16.74 11.06
N ASN A 273 10.11 16.43 9.78
CA ASN A 273 9.65 17.26 8.66
C ASN A 273 8.11 17.29 8.50
N SER A 274 7.38 16.36 9.11
CA SER A 274 5.91 16.38 9.15
C SER A 274 5.36 17.17 10.34
N LEU A 275 6.15 17.34 11.41
CA LEU A 275 5.77 18.04 12.64
C LEU A 275 6.19 19.52 12.61
N ASN A 276 7.32 19.82 11.97
CA ASN A 276 7.89 21.18 11.85
C ASN A 276 7.47 21.84 10.53
N LYS A 277 6.18 22.14 10.36
CA LYS A 277 5.67 22.88 9.20
C LYS A 277 5.45 24.37 9.48
N GLU A 278 6.23 25.20 8.82
CA GLU A 278 5.87 26.60 8.58
C GLU A 278 4.67 26.67 7.62
N LYS A 279 3.78 27.65 7.85
CA LYS A 279 2.58 27.87 7.03
C LYS A 279 2.91 28.79 5.86
N THR A 280 3.50 28.26 4.80
CA THR A 280 3.62 28.99 3.53
C THR A 280 2.25 29.11 2.85
N ASN A 281 1.96 30.28 2.27
CA ASN A 281 0.63 30.61 1.76
C ASN A 281 0.38 30.18 0.31
N ASN A 282 -0.90 30.09 -0.02
CA ASN A 282 -1.53 30.00 -1.34
C ASN A 282 -1.26 28.75 -2.23
N ASN A 283 -0.02 28.31 -2.46
CA ASN A 283 0.22 27.12 -3.31
C ASN A 283 0.14 25.82 -2.51
N ARG A 284 -1.05 25.19 -2.49
CA ARG A 284 -1.21 23.83 -1.96
C ARG A 284 -0.61 22.81 -2.92
N ASN A 285 0.34 22.04 -2.39
CA ASN A 285 1.03 20.96 -3.08
C ASN A 285 0.75 19.64 -2.35
N TYR A 286 0.10 18.70 -3.04
CA TYR A 286 -0.27 17.37 -2.56
C TYR A 286 0.81 16.34 -2.90
N ASN A 287 1.83 16.20 -2.03
CA ASN A 287 2.88 15.17 -2.18
C ASN A 287 2.75 14.01 -1.17
N GLU A 288 2.30 14.27 0.06
CA GLU A 288 2.10 13.27 1.12
C GLU A 288 0.79 13.50 1.87
N GLN A 289 0.35 12.54 2.68
CA GLN A 289 -0.87 12.71 3.48
C GLN A 289 -0.84 13.96 4.38
N TYR A 290 0.31 14.32 4.96
CA TYR A 290 0.46 15.54 5.77
C TYR A 290 0.47 16.84 4.95
N THR A 291 0.22 16.79 3.64
CA THR A 291 -0.15 17.95 2.80
C THR A 291 -1.63 17.97 2.39
N SER A 292 -2.39 16.93 2.71
CA SER A 292 -3.70 16.69 2.10
C SER A 292 -4.89 17.24 2.93
N ASN A 293 -6.03 17.39 2.27
CA ASN A 293 -7.24 17.94 2.91
C ASN A 293 -7.86 17.00 3.97
N TRP A 294 -7.54 15.70 4.01
CA TRP A 294 -7.92 14.82 5.13
C TRP A 294 -7.14 15.18 6.40
N TRP A 295 -5.82 15.31 6.30
CA TRP A 295 -4.95 15.59 7.43
C TRP A 295 -5.26 16.96 8.04
N ALA A 296 -5.33 18.00 7.21
CA ALA A 296 -5.63 19.38 7.64
C ALA A 296 -7.05 19.57 8.23
N ARG A 297 -7.93 18.57 8.09
CA ARG A 297 -9.24 18.51 8.78
C ARG A 297 -9.16 17.69 10.06
N THR A 298 -8.55 16.50 10.00
CA THR A 298 -8.45 15.58 11.14
C THR A 298 -7.56 16.12 12.25
N GLU A 299 -6.47 16.79 11.92
CA GLU A 299 -5.56 17.45 12.87
C GLU A 299 -6.26 18.54 13.70
N LYS A 300 -7.21 19.28 13.10
CA LYS A 300 -8.05 20.26 13.82
C LYS A 300 -9.02 19.64 14.82
N THR A 301 -9.21 18.32 14.80
CA THR A 301 -10.06 17.60 15.77
C THR A 301 -9.28 17.06 16.96
N LEU A 302 -7.97 17.35 17.05
CA LEU A 302 -7.09 16.85 18.11
C LEU A 302 -6.84 17.92 19.19
N PRO A 303 -6.63 17.52 20.46
CA PRO A 303 -6.23 18.43 21.53
C PRO A 303 -4.94 19.20 21.22
N THR A 304 -4.87 20.46 21.64
CA THR A 304 -3.68 21.33 21.51
C THR A 304 -2.43 20.66 22.08
N GLY A 305 -1.35 20.63 21.29
CA GLY A 305 -0.08 19.99 21.67
C GLY A 305 -0.02 18.48 21.46
N SER A 306 -1.03 17.88 20.80
CA SER A 306 -1.00 16.49 20.33
C SER A 306 -0.89 16.40 18.81
N TYR A 307 -0.52 15.20 18.31
CA TYR A 307 -0.16 14.97 16.92
C TYR A 307 -1.00 13.87 16.27
N LEU A 308 -1.24 13.99 14.96
CA LEU A 308 -1.98 13.00 14.18
C LEU A 308 -1.07 11.81 13.82
N LEU A 309 -1.48 10.61 14.23
CA LEU A 309 -0.88 9.36 13.77
C LEU A 309 -1.80 8.71 12.74
N SER A 310 -1.46 8.90 11.46
CA SER A 310 -2.25 8.36 10.36
C SER A 310 -2.02 6.86 10.21
N ILE A 311 -3.10 6.08 10.29
CA ILE A 311 -3.10 4.63 10.10
C ILE A 311 -3.57 4.30 8.69
N ILE A 312 -2.75 3.58 7.93
CA ILE A 312 -3.08 3.04 6.61
C ILE A 312 -3.25 1.54 6.74
N LEU A 313 -4.39 1.03 6.29
CA LEU A 313 -4.66 -0.41 6.22
C LEU A 313 -4.54 -0.92 4.77
N TYR A 314 -4.19 -2.19 4.62
CA TYR A 314 -4.36 -2.95 3.37
C TYR A 314 -4.91 -4.33 3.69
N SER A 315 -5.86 -4.84 2.89
CA SER A 315 -6.45 -6.17 3.07
C SER A 315 -6.74 -6.83 1.72
N ASP A 316 -6.47 -8.13 1.63
CA ASP A 316 -6.81 -8.99 0.49
C ASP A 316 -6.83 -10.48 0.91
N ALA A 317 -7.54 -11.31 0.13
CA ALA A 317 -7.75 -12.74 0.32
C ALA A 317 -6.90 -13.61 -0.65
N SER A 318 -5.59 -13.63 -0.43
CA SER A 318 -4.65 -14.32 -1.33
C SER A 318 -4.69 -15.86 -1.23
N THR A 319 -4.60 -16.55 -2.36
CA THR A 319 -4.48 -18.01 -2.45
C THR A 319 -3.13 -18.52 -1.93
N THR A 320 -3.14 -19.61 -1.18
CA THR A 320 -1.92 -20.19 -0.57
C THR A 320 -1.25 -21.24 -1.45
N ASP A 321 -2.06 -22.05 -2.16
CA ASP A 321 -1.61 -23.02 -3.16
C ASP A 321 -1.97 -22.62 -4.59
N SER A 322 -1.25 -23.20 -5.56
CA SER A 322 -1.50 -23.07 -7.00
C SER A 322 -2.75 -23.82 -7.49
N LEU A 323 -3.53 -24.42 -6.58
CA LEU A 323 -4.79 -25.11 -6.88
C LEU A 323 -6.02 -24.34 -6.38
N GLY A 324 -5.84 -23.16 -5.76
CA GLY A 324 -6.91 -22.32 -5.24
C GLY A 324 -7.68 -22.90 -4.03
N LYS A 325 -7.28 -24.06 -3.50
CA LYS A 325 -8.07 -24.82 -2.50
C LYS A 325 -8.03 -24.20 -1.10
N ASN A 326 -7.01 -23.40 -0.82
CA ASN A 326 -6.83 -22.72 0.45
C ASN A 326 -6.46 -21.25 0.22
N THR A 327 -7.14 -20.36 0.94
CA THR A 327 -6.94 -18.91 0.95
C THR A 327 -6.59 -18.45 2.35
N LEU A 328 -5.92 -17.31 2.46
CA LEU A 328 -5.76 -16.56 3.72
C LEU A 328 -6.05 -15.09 3.44
N HIS A 329 -6.90 -14.50 4.28
CA HIS A 329 -7.21 -13.09 4.21
C HIS A 329 -6.28 -12.33 5.16
N SER A 330 -5.23 -11.71 4.63
CA SER A 330 -4.24 -10.99 5.44
C SER A 330 -4.53 -9.49 5.47
N ILE A 331 -4.57 -8.91 6.67
CA ILE A 331 -4.67 -7.47 6.88
C ILE A 331 -3.35 -6.91 7.42
N PHE A 332 -2.85 -5.87 6.77
CA PHE A 332 -1.58 -5.21 7.03
C PHE A 332 -1.80 -3.75 7.45
N VAL A 333 -0.83 -3.20 8.16
CA VAL A 333 -0.82 -1.81 8.62
C VAL A 333 0.51 -1.12 8.28
N THR A 334 0.44 0.16 7.95
CA THR A 334 1.58 1.09 7.89
C THR A 334 1.14 2.49 8.32
N LEU A 335 2.06 3.43 8.49
CA LEU A 335 1.77 4.78 8.97
C LEU A 335 1.82 5.80 7.84
N GLY A 336 0.82 6.68 7.74
CA GLY A 336 0.76 7.75 6.75
C GLY A 336 1.76 8.89 7.00
N ASN A 337 2.30 8.98 8.21
CA ASN A 337 3.39 9.87 8.60
C ASN A 337 4.73 9.52 7.90
N ILE A 338 4.84 8.33 7.31
CA ILE A 338 6.03 7.85 6.60
C ILE A 338 6.00 8.36 5.16
N ILE A 339 7.04 9.03 4.70
CA ILE A 339 7.18 9.45 3.29
C ILE A 339 7.08 8.26 2.32
N THR A 340 6.36 8.44 1.22
CA THR A 340 5.84 7.42 0.29
C THR A 340 6.93 6.49 -0.24
N TRP A 341 8.07 6.99 -0.71
CA TRP A 341 9.15 6.12 -1.21
C TRP A 341 9.68 5.16 -0.13
N ARG A 342 9.67 5.58 1.14
CA ARG A 342 10.06 4.76 2.29
C ARG A 342 8.93 3.82 2.69
N ARG A 343 7.69 4.34 2.78
CA ARG A 343 6.43 3.62 3.04
C ARG A 343 6.19 2.47 2.06
N ASN A 344 6.70 2.61 0.84
CA ASN A 344 6.61 1.61 -0.23
C ASN A 344 7.56 0.41 -0.06
N LYS A 345 8.51 0.43 0.89
CA LYS A 345 9.34 -0.74 1.24
C LYS A 345 8.58 -1.76 2.11
N PRO A 346 8.97 -3.06 2.13
CA PRO A 346 8.26 -4.08 2.90
C PRO A 346 8.55 -4.03 4.41
N ASP A 347 9.71 -3.52 4.82
CA ASP A 347 10.15 -3.47 6.23
C ASP A 347 9.45 -2.38 7.08
N VAL A 348 8.57 -1.59 6.47
CA VAL A 348 7.73 -0.57 7.15
C VAL A 348 6.23 -0.88 7.04
N LYS A 349 5.89 -2.11 6.65
CA LYS A 349 4.53 -2.65 6.61
C LYS A 349 4.46 -3.87 7.51
N GLN A 350 3.55 -3.86 8.49
CA GLN A 350 3.41 -4.92 9.47
C GLN A 350 2.15 -5.74 9.18
N LEU A 351 2.24 -7.08 9.22
CA LEU A 351 1.06 -7.94 9.26
C LEU A 351 0.36 -7.73 10.60
N LEU A 352 -0.91 -7.32 10.58
CA LEU A 352 -1.70 -7.04 11.77
C LEU A 352 -2.52 -8.27 12.21
N ALA A 353 -3.17 -8.95 11.27
CA ALA A 353 -3.90 -10.19 11.50
C ALA A 353 -4.11 -11.01 10.21
N TYR A 354 -4.59 -12.24 10.36
CA TYR A 354 -5.37 -12.90 9.31
C TYR A 354 -6.85 -12.86 9.72
N LEU A 355 -7.72 -12.41 8.82
CA LEU A 355 -9.16 -12.34 9.04
C LEU A 355 -9.80 -13.72 8.81
N PRO A 356 -10.77 -14.14 9.64
CA PRO A 356 -11.38 -15.47 9.56
C PRO A 356 -12.22 -15.63 8.28
N ILE A 357 -11.93 -16.68 7.51
CA ILE A 357 -12.68 -17.05 6.30
C ILE A 357 -13.72 -18.12 6.68
N ILE A 358 -14.98 -17.73 6.74
CA ILE A 358 -16.09 -18.68 6.89
C ILE A 358 -16.30 -19.42 5.56
N LYS A 359 -16.10 -20.74 5.57
CA LYS A 359 -16.37 -21.60 4.41
C LYS A 359 -17.82 -22.09 4.44
N ALA A 360 -18.45 -22.17 3.28
CA ALA A 360 -19.71 -22.89 3.12
C ALA A 360 -19.48 -24.41 3.08
N LYS A 361 -20.50 -25.18 3.48
CA LYS A 361 -20.54 -26.65 3.32
C LYS A 361 -20.70 -27.07 1.86
N ASP A 362 -21.53 -26.34 1.13
CA ASP A 362 -21.98 -26.61 -0.24
C ASP A 362 -22.37 -25.29 -0.94
N ASP A 363 -22.48 -25.28 -2.27
CA ASP A 363 -22.80 -24.06 -3.02
C ASP A 363 -24.22 -23.53 -2.73
N THR A 364 -25.16 -24.40 -2.34
CA THR A 364 -26.51 -23.99 -1.89
C THR A 364 -26.43 -23.12 -0.62
N GLN A 365 -25.61 -23.50 0.35
CA GLN A 365 -25.33 -22.64 1.51
C GLN A 365 -24.56 -21.37 1.10
N LYS A 366 -23.54 -21.48 0.23
CA LYS A 366 -22.72 -20.34 -0.24
C LYS A 366 -23.54 -19.21 -0.87
N ILE A 367 -24.58 -19.55 -1.64
CA ILE A 367 -25.47 -18.55 -2.25
C ILE A 367 -26.55 -18.02 -1.28
N SER A 368 -26.74 -18.63 -0.12
CA SER A 368 -27.79 -18.25 0.83
C SER A 368 -27.52 -16.89 1.47
N GLU A 369 -28.58 -16.11 1.65
CA GLU A 369 -28.47 -14.76 2.24
C GLU A 369 -28.14 -14.81 3.74
N GLU A 370 -28.45 -15.91 4.43
CA GLU A 370 -27.97 -16.15 5.79
C GLU A 370 -26.44 -16.30 5.82
N HIS A 371 -25.88 -17.17 4.98
CA HIS A 371 -24.44 -17.43 4.94
C HIS A 371 -23.66 -16.17 4.54
N LYS A 372 -24.12 -15.47 3.49
CA LYS A 372 -23.55 -14.18 3.08
C LYS A 372 -23.54 -13.16 4.23
N ASN A 373 -24.64 -13.06 4.98
CA ASN A 373 -24.68 -12.18 6.15
C ASN A 373 -23.81 -12.66 7.32
N ILE A 374 -23.62 -13.96 7.53
CA ILE A 374 -22.65 -14.49 8.49
C ILE A 374 -21.22 -14.08 8.08
N VAL A 375 -20.83 -14.25 6.81
CA VAL A 375 -19.52 -13.82 6.29
C VAL A 375 -19.29 -12.31 6.51
N ARG A 376 -20.24 -11.46 6.06
CA ARG A 376 -20.20 -10.00 6.23
C ARG A 376 -20.12 -9.59 7.71
N ARG A 377 -20.94 -10.20 8.58
CA ARG A 377 -20.94 -9.93 10.04
C ARG A 377 -19.64 -10.35 10.70
N THR A 378 -19.08 -11.50 10.31
CA THR A 378 -17.80 -11.99 10.83
C THR A 378 -16.65 -11.07 10.44
N PHE A 379 -16.60 -10.60 9.19
CA PHE A 379 -15.63 -9.60 8.75
C PHE A 379 -15.72 -8.30 9.55
N HIS A 380 -16.91 -7.68 9.65
CA HIS A 380 -17.08 -6.42 10.42
C HIS A 380 -16.90 -6.57 11.93
N LYS A 381 -17.24 -7.72 12.52
CA LYS A 381 -16.89 -8.04 13.93
C LYS A 381 -15.38 -8.17 14.12
N SER A 382 -14.69 -8.82 13.19
CA SER A 382 -13.24 -8.95 13.21
C SER A 382 -12.57 -7.58 13.11
N LEU A 383 -13.02 -6.72 12.18
CA LEU A 383 -12.54 -5.34 12.08
C LEU A 383 -12.84 -4.50 13.34
N LYS A 384 -14.02 -4.64 13.95
CA LYS A 384 -14.33 -3.95 15.22
C LYS A 384 -13.32 -4.33 16.31
N PHE A 385 -13.04 -5.62 16.45
CA PHE A 385 -12.14 -6.16 17.48
C PHE A 385 -10.66 -5.84 17.20
N LEU A 386 -10.28 -5.81 15.92
CA LEU A 386 -8.96 -5.44 15.40
C LEU A 386 -8.61 -3.96 15.59
N LEU A 387 -9.61 -3.07 15.64
CA LEU A 387 -9.43 -1.63 15.48
C LEU A 387 -10.00 -0.80 16.64
N SER A 388 -10.68 -1.39 17.63
CA SER A 388 -11.31 -0.63 18.72
C SER A 388 -10.32 0.21 19.52
N SER A 389 -9.14 -0.32 19.85
CA SER A 389 -8.11 0.38 20.63
C SER A 389 -7.41 1.53 19.87
N LEU A 390 -7.76 1.77 18.60
CA LEU A 390 -7.35 2.98 17.86
C LEU A 390 -8.26 4.18 18.14
N TYR A 391 -9.38 3.95 18.84
CA TYR A 391 -10.44 4.94 19.07
C TYR A 391 -10.74 5.17 20.56
N ASP A 392 -9.82 4.75 21.44
CA ASP A 392 -9.84 5.17 22.84
C ASP A 392 -9.42 6.65 22.95
N ASP A 393 -10.23 7.46 23.65
CA ASP A 393 -10.07 8.93 23.71
C ASP A 393 -8.79 9.41 24.42
N ASN A 394 -8.03 8.50 25.03
CA ASN A 394 -6.76 8.83 25.69
C ASN A 394 -5.64 9.13 24.69
N GLY A 395 -5.68 8.59 23.45
CA GLY A 395 -4.53 8.61 22.55
C GLY A 395 -3.41 7.67 23.00
N ILE A 396 -2.22 7.81 22.42
CA ILE A 396 -1.03 6.99 22.74
C ILE A 396 0.23 7.84 22.91
N GLU A 397 1.11 7.42 23.82
CA GLU A 397 2.44 7.98 23.98
C GLU A 397 3.40 7.37 22.95
N LEU A 398 4.24 8.21 22.33
CA LEU A 398 5.13 7.84 21.23
C LEU A 398 6.54 8.40 21.45
N GLU A 399 7.46 7.54 21.90
CA GLU A 399 8.87 7.87 22.10
C GLU A 399 9.65 7.82 20.77
N LEU A 400 10.34 8.90 20.45
CA LEU A 400 11.08 9.11 19.19
C LEU A 400 12.35 9.94 19.46
N ASN A 401 13.55 9.43 19.14
CA ASN A 401 14.82 10.16 19.37
C ASN A 401 14.92 10.78 20.78
N ASN A 402 14.60 10.01 21.82
CA ASN A 402 14.53 10.40 23.24
C ASN A 402 13.52 11.54 23.56
N SER A 403 12.60 11.86 22.64
CA SER A 403 11.53 12.85 22.80
C SER A 403 10.17 12.15 22.83
N ILE A 404 9.26 12.61 23.69
CA ILE A 404 7.93 12.01 23.86
C ILE A 404 6.89 12.85 23.12
N PHE A 405 6.12 12.20 22.24
CA PHE A 405 5.03 12.80 21.48
C PHE A 405 3.69 12.20 21.92
N TRP A 406 2.67 13.03 22.13
CA TRP A 406 1.30 12.55 22.39
C TRP A 406 0.55 12.44 21.06
N CYS A 407 0.14 11.24 20.70
CA CYS A 407 -0.36 10.92 19.36
C CYS A 407 -1.76 10.34 19.36
N PHE A 408 -2.61 10.78 18.42
CA PHE A 408 -3.94 10.21 18.22
C PHE A 408 -3.96 9.36 16.94
N PRO A 409 -4.09 8.01 17.06
CA PRO A 409 -4.24 7.15 15.90
C PRO A 409 -5.59 7.38 15.22
N ARG A 410 -5.59 7.56 13.89
CA ARG A 410 -6.80 7.69 13.06
C ARG A 410 -6.58 6.98 11.73
N ILE A 411 -7.51 6.11 11.32
CA ILE A 411 -7.47 5.48 9.99
C ILE A 411 -7.71 6.56 8.92
N SER A 412 -6.75 6.73 8.02
CA SER A 412 -6.84 7.65 6.88
C SER A 412 -7.42 6.98 5.64
N MET A 413 -6.94 5.77 5.35
CA MET A 413 -7.27 5.04 4.13
C MET A 413 -7.14 3.54 4.31
N ILE A 414 -7.86 2.82 3.46
CA ILE A 414 -7.84 1.38 3.31
C ILE A 414 -7.53 1.11 1.83
N ILE A 415 -6.41 0.44 1.57
CA ILE A 415 -5.93 0.09 0.24
C ILE A 415 -6.39 -1.34 -0.05
N SER A 416 -7.15 -1.53 -1.12
CA SER A 416 -7.66 -2.83 -1.55
C SER A 416 -7.93 -2.82 -3.06
N ASP A 417 -8.39 -3.94 -3.60
CA ASP A 417 -9.07 -3.92 -4.90
C ASP A 417 -10.53 -3.41 -4.75
N TRP A 418 -11.28 -3.36 -5.86
CA TRP A 418 -12.68 -2.90 -5.84
C TRP A 418 -13.64 -3.90 -5.15
N PRO A 419 -13.60 -5.22 -5.46
CA PRO A 419 -14.37 -6.21 -4.71
C PRO A 419 -14.20 -6.13 -3.20
N GLU A 420 -12.99 -5.90 -2.69
CA GLU A 420 -12.73 -5.82 -1.24
C GLU A 420 -13.04 -4.44 -0.66
N ALA A 421 -12.89 -3.35 -1.43
CA ALA A 421 -13.41 -2.04 -1.05
C ALA A 421 -14.92 -2.10 -0.76
N CYS A 422 -15.67 -2.84 -1.57
CA CYS A 422 -17.08 -3.13 -1.33
C CYS A 422 -17.33 -3.95 -0.04
N THR A 423 -16.41 -4.82 0.41
CA THR A 423 -16.52 -5.50 1.72
C THR A 423 -16.43 -4.51 2.88
N PHE A 424 -15.46 -3.59 2.84
CA PHE A 424 -15.30 -2.53 3.85
C PHE A 424 -16.48 -1.55 3.84
N ALA A 425 -16.98 -1.18 2.66
CA ALA A 425 -18.14 -0.31 2.49
C ALA A 425 -19.48 -0.96 2.90
N LEU A 426 -19.61 -2.29 2.74
CA LEU A 426 -20.89 -3.01 2.70
C LEU A 426 -21.82 -2.54 1.55
N THR A 427 -21.22 -2.28 0.39
CA THR A 427 -21.94 -2.08 -0.88
C THR A 427 -21.98 -3.38 -1.69
N TYR A 428 -22.99 -3.55 -2.53
CA TYR A 428 -23.11 -4.73 -3.39
C TYR A 428 -21.93 -4.86 -4.35
N LYS A 429 -21.30 -6.05 -4.39
CA LYS A 429 -20.15 -6.35 -5.27
C LYS A 429 -20.51 -6.58 -6.75
N SER A 430 -21.70 -6.18 -7.21
CA SER A 430 -22.18 -6.47 -8.56
C SER A 430 -22.34 -5.21 -9.39
N THR A 431 -21.76 -5.24 -10.59
CA THR A 431 -21.93 -4.24 -11.65
C THR A 431 -23.40 -4.00 -12.01
N LYS A 432 -24.25 -5.03 -11.89
CA LYS A 432 -25.68 -5.04 -12.21
C LYS A 432 -26.58 -4.47 -11.08
N SER A 433 -26.00 -4.14 -9.91
CA SER A 433 -26.74 -3.48 -8.83
C SER A 433 -27.16 -2.06 -9.22
N ASN A 434 -28.23 -1.52 -8.63
CA ASN A 434 -28.75 -0.21 -9.05
C ASN A 434 -27.77 0.95 -8.78
N TYR A 435 -26.98 0.86 -7.71
CA TYR A 435 -25.99 1.87 -7.33
C TYR A 435 -24.60 1.24 -7.13
N PRO A 436 -23.91 0.84 -8.22
CA PRO A 436 -22.76 -0.06 -8.17
C PRO A 436 -21.43 0.62 -7.83
N CYS A 437 -21.39 1.94 -7.65
CA CYS A 437 -20.21 2.63 -7.14
C CYS A 437 -20.16 2.56 -5.60
N HIS A 438 -18.98 2.29 -5.03
CA HIS A 438 -18.80 2.29 -3.56
C HIS A 438 -18.52 3.66 -2.95
N PHE A 439 -18.28 4.69 -3.78
CA PHE A 439 -18.09 6.08 -3.36
C PHE A 439 -19.38 6.91 -3.36
N CYS A 440 -20.35 6.60 -4.23
CA CYS A 440 -21.50 7.45 -4.53
C CYS A 440 -22.77 6.65 -4.91
N LEU A 441 -23.89 7.35 -5.06
CA LEU A 441 -25.17 6.83 -5.58
C LEU A 441 -25.38 7.19 -7.06
N VAL A 442 -24.38 6.98 -7.92
CA VAL A 442 -24.61 6.96 -9.37
C VAL A 442 -25.42 5.73 -9.77
N SER A 443 -26.39 5.88 -10.67
CA SER A 443 -27.15 4.75 -11.21
C SER A 443 -26.27 3.89 -12.14
N LYS A 444 -26.60 2.61 -12.31
CA LYS A 444 -25.89 1.71 -13.24
C LYS A 444 -25.99 2.15 -14.71
N GLU A 445 -27.05 2.89 -15.06
CA GLU A 445 -27.27 3.52 -16.38
C GLU A 445 -26.38 4.76 -16.61
N ASP A 446 -25.76 5.29 -15.56
CA ASP A 446 -24.95 6.53 -15.56
C ASP A 446 -23.45 6.27 -15.30
N LEU A 447 -23.01 5.01 -15.25
CA LEU A 447 -21.60 4.66 -15.05
C LEU A 447 -20.68 5.14 -16.18
N SER A 448 -21.17 5.18 -17.42
CA SER A 448 -20.48 5.76 -18.57
C SER A 448 -20.87 7.23 -18.83
N ASN A 449 -21.70 7.85 -17.99
CA ASN A 449 -22.11 9.23 -18.18
C ASN A 449 -21.07 10.20 -17.59
N ILE A 450 -20.18 10.69 -18.45
CA ILE A 450 -19.13 11.64 -18.06
C ILE A 450 -19.61 13.09 -17.92
N ASN A 451 -20.87 13.38 -18.27
CA ASN A 451 -21.45 14.73 -18.24
C ASN A 451 -22.24 15.02 -16.94
N LEU A 452 -22.14 14.15 -15.93
CA LEU A 452 -22.77 14.33 -14.63
C LEU A 452 -22.12 15.48 -13.85
N ASN A 453 -22.92 16.44 -13.42
CA ASN A 453 -22.49 17.49 -12.50
C ASN A 453 -22.35 16.96 -11.07
N SER A 454 -21.55 17.64 -10.23
CA SER A 454 -21.33 17.27 -8.82
C SER A 454 -22.62 17.04 -8.03
N ASN A 455 -23.65 17.82 -8.34
CA ASN A 455 -24.93 17.81 -7.62
C ASN A 455 -25.82 16.60 -8.01
N GLN A 456 -25.48 15.89 -9.09
CA GLN A 456 -26.16 14.67 -9.53
C GLN A 456 -25.51 13.40 -8.95
N ILE A 457 -24.35 13.52 -8.28
CA ILE A 457 -23.59 12.39 -7.73
C ILE A 457 -23.61 12.46 -6.20
N GLU A 458 -24.68 11.96 -5.57
CA GLU A 458 -24.77 11.93 -4.10
C GLU A 458 -23.63 11.05 -3.52
N PRO A 459 -22.75 11.59 -2.65
CA PRO A 459 -21.67 10.83 -2.05
C PRO A 459 -22.18 9.89 -0.96
N ARG A 460 -21.68 8.64 -0.92
CA ARG A 460 -21.93 7.74 0.21
C ARG A 460 -21.19 8.25 1.45
N SER A 461 -21.90 8.28 2.57
CA SER A 461 -21.39 8.77 3.86
C SER A 461 -21.87 7.89 5.02
N HIS A 462 -21.28 8.08 6.19
CA HIS A 462 -21.74 7.44 7.42
C HIS A 462 -23.11 7.92 7.91
N ASN A 463 -23.64 9.03 7.38
CA ASN A 463 -24.93 9.57 7.80
C ASN A 463 -26.07 9.00 6.93
N ASN A 464 -26.05 9.27 5.62
CA ASN A 464 -27.07 8.75 4.69
C ASN A 464 -27.14 7.21 4.68
N MET A 465 -26.02 6.49 4.55
CA MET A 465 -26.06 5.01 4.47
C MET A 465 -26.52 4.34 5.77
N LYS A 466 -26.22 4.95 6.93
CA LYS A 466 -26.71 4.52 8.25
C LYS A 466 -28.20 4.80 8.43
N LEU A 467 -28.72 5.86 7.81
CA LEU A 467 -30.15 6.17 7.76
C LEU A 467 -30.92 5.16 6.88
N TYR A 468 -30.44 4.89 5.65
CA TYR A 468 -31.01 3.84 4.80
C TYR A 468 -31.01 2.45 5.48
N TYR A 469 -29.96 2.12 6.22
CA TYR A 469 -29.93 0.90 7.03
C TYR A 469 -30.96 0.91 8.18
N LYS A 470 -31.02 1.99 8.98
CA LYS A 470 -32.03 2.13 10.06
C LYS A 470 -33.46 1.98 9.54
N ASN A 471 -33.74 2.53 8.36
CA ASN A 471 -35.07 2.55 7.76
C ASN A 471 -35.39 1.26 6.98
N ASN A 472 -34.50 0.25 7.02
CA ASN A 472 -34.58 -1.01 6.25
C ASN A 472 -34.61 -0.84 4.70
N THR A 473 -34.32 0.37 4.20
CA THR A 473 -34.30 0.72 2.77
C THR A 473 -32.92 0.58 2.13
N GLY A 474 -31.92 0.03 2.84
CA GLY A 474 -30.55 -0.17 2.35
C GLY A 474 -30.44 -0.91 1.00
N LYS A 475 -31.38 -1.83 0.70
CA LYS A 475 -31.47 -2.50 -0.61
C LYS A 475 -31.61 -1.50 -1.77
N ASN A 476 -32.38 -0.44 -1.58
CA ASN A 476 -32.67 0.57 -2.60
C ASN A 476 -31.37 1.23 -3.05
N VAL A 477 -30.48 1.55 -2.10
CA VAL A 477 -29.15 2.16 -2.33
C VAL A 477 -28.01 1.15 -2.46
N SER A 478 -28.31 -0.12 -2.72
CA SER A 478 -27.32 -1.21 -2.91
C SER A 478 -26.35 -1.39 -1.73
N ILE A 479 -26.85 -1.25 -0.50
CA ILE A 479 -26.17 -1.52 0.78
C ILE A 479 -26.62 -2.86 1.35
N GLU A 480 -25.67 -3.63 1.89
CA GLU A 480 -25.90 -4.94 2.49
C GLU A 480 -26.67 -4.87 3.82
N ASN A 481 -27.44 -5.92 4.15
CA ASN A 481 -28.25 -5.96 5.39
C ASN A 481 -27.43 -6.34 6.65
N VAL A 482 -26.32 -5.63 6.85
CA VAL A 482 -25.43 -5.76 8.01
C VAL A 482 -25.00 -4.36 8.45
N ARG A 483 -25.06 -4.08 9.75
CA ARG A 483 -24.54 -2.83 10.31
C ARG A 483 -23.03 -2.75 10.09
N ASN A 484 -22.59 -1.78 9.29
CA ASN A 484 -21.16 -1.50 9.11
C ASN A 484 -20.54 -1.04 10.45
N PHE A 485 -19.35 -1.55 10.78
CA PHE A 485 -18.60 -1.15 11.97
C PHE A 485 -18.27 0.36 11.94
N PHE A 486 -17.78 0.87 10.80
CA PHE A 486 -17.23 2.21 10.65
C PHE A 486 -18.26 3.33 10.87
N TRP A 487 -19.57 3.06 10.76
CA TRP A 487 -20.65 3.99 11.11
C TRP A 487 -20.72 4.33 12.61
N SER A 488 -19.89 3.68 13.44
CA SER A 488 -19.73 3.93 14.88
C SER A 488 -18.38 4.61 15.20
N VAL A 489 -17.55 4.89 14.19
CA VAL A 489 -16.16 5.31 14.35
C VAL A 489 -16.02 6.79 14.00
N PRO A 490 -15.44 7.64 14.88
CA PRO A 490 -15.35 9.08 14.65
C PRO A 490 -14.32 9.44 13.56
N ASN A 491 -14.59 10.55 12.88
CA ASN A 491 -13.69 11.25 11.94
C ASN A 491 -13.15 10.41 10.76
N ILE A 492 -13.87 9.36 10.37
CA ILE A 492 -13.69 8.58 9.15
C ILE A 492 -14.98 8.60 8.31
N ASN A 493 -14.85 8.53 6.98
CA ASN A 493 -15.93 8.13 6.08
C ASN A 493 -15.41 6.92 5.26
N ILE A 494 -15.94 5.72 5.51
CA ILE A 494 -15.41 4.46 4.95
C ILE A 494 -15.43 4.48 3.42
N TYR A 495 -16.50 4.99 2.83
CA TYR A 495 -16.70 5.09 1.38
C TYR A 495 -15.67 6.01 0.70
N ALA A 496 -15.11 6.98 1.43
CA ALA A 496 -14.02 7.82 0.95
C ALA A 496 -12.63 7.29 1.34
N ALA A 497 -12.52 6.48 2.38
CA ALA A 497 -11.27 5.90 2.87
C ALA A 497 -10.84 4.65 2.07
N THR A 498 -11.77 3.90 1.49
CA THR A 498 -11.49 2.80 0.55
C THR A 498 -11.06 3.36 -0.82
N VAL A 499 -9.77 3.66 -0.93
CA VAL A 499 -9.18 4.45 -2.03
C VAL A 499 -8.99 3.66 -3.34
N LEU A 500 -8.87 4.40 -4.44
CA LEU A 500 -8.65 3.85 -5.78
C LEU A 500 -7.21 3.35 -5.95
N ASP A 501 -7.04 2.03 -6.04
CA ASP A 501 -5.78 1.45 -6.48
C ASP A 501 -5.57 1.59 -7.99
N ARG A 502 -4.54 2.35 -8.36
CA ARG A 502 -4.09 2.55 -9.76
C ARG A 502 -3.78 1.25 -10.49
N MET A 503 -3.29 0.21 -9.81
CA MET A 503 -2.92 -1.06 -10.47
C MET A 503 -4.17 -1.81 -10.97
N HIS A 504 -5.16 -2.06 -10.10
CA HIS A 504 -6.39 -2.73 -10.51
C HIS A 504 -7.37 -1.85 -11.32
N HIS A 505 -7.25 -0.52 -11.24
CA HIS A 505 -8.08 0.39 -12.05
C HIS A 505 -7.49 0.67 -13.44
N LEU A 506 -6.19 0.96 -13.56
CA LEU A 506 -5.56 1.25 -14.85
C LEU A 506 -4.94 0.01 -15.49
N ASP A 507 -3.90 -0.55 -14.86
CA ASP A 507 -3.05 -1.60 -15.45
C ASP A 507 -3.86 -2.87 -15.75
N LEU A 508 -4.68 -3.32 -14.79
CA LEU A 508 -5.59 -4.48 -14.88
C LEU A 508 -7.06 -4.05 -14.98
N GLY A 509 -7.34 -2.99 -15.74
CA GLY A 509 -8.69 -2.43 -15.85
C GLY A 509 -8.89 -1.66 -17.13
N LEU A 510 -8.90 -0.33 -17.06
CA LEU A 510 -9.23 0.54 -18.18
C LEU A 510 -8.31 0.30 -19.40
N PHE A 511 -7.03 -0.03 -19.19
CA PHE A 511 -6.13 -0.38 -20.30
C PHE A 511 -6.46 -1.74 -20.93
N GLN A 512 -6.76 -2.75 -20.11
CA GLN A 512 -7.18 -4.08 -20.57
C GLN A 512 -8.47 -3.98 -21.40
N HIS A 513 -9.42 -3.14 -20.98
CA HIS A 513 -10.61 -2.82 -21.75
C HIS A 513 -10.28 -2.10 -23.07
N GLN A 514 -9.51 -1.01 -23.04
CA GLN A 514 -9.08 -0.28 -24.25
C GLN A 514 -8.40 -1.21 -25.27
N LEU A 515 -7.46 -2.04 -24.80
CA LEU A 515 -6.72 -2.98 -25.64
C LEU A 515 -7.61 -4.08 -26.25
N ASN A 516 -8.60 -4.57 -25.51
CA ASN A 516 -9.52 -5.60 -26.00
C ASN A 516 -10.59 -5.02 -26.95
N PHE A 517 -11.15 -3.85 -26.64
CA PHE A 517 -12.08 -3.17 -27.55
C PHE A 517 -11.39 -2.69 -28.83
N THR A 518 -10.11 -2.28 -28.78
CA THR A 518 -9.29 -2.00 -29.97
C THR A 518 -9.20 -3.22 -30.90
N LYS A 519 -8.94 -4.42 -30.35
CA LYS A 519 -8.90 -5.67 -31.15
C LYS A 519 -10.27 -5.97 -31.78
N ILE A 520 -11.36 -5.79 -31.03
CA ILE A 520 -12.73 -6.04 -31.51
C ILE A 520 -13.08 -5.09 -32.65
N LEU A 521 -12.80 -3.79 -32.48
CA LEU A 521 -12.99 -2.74 -33.48
C LEU A 521 -12.24 -3.04 -34.78
N ILE A 522 -10.93 -3.25 -34.69
CA ILE A 522 -10.07 -3.51 -35.85
C ILE A 522 -10.49 -4.81 -36.55
N ASN A 523 -10.80 -5.88 -35.80
CA ASN A 523 -11.26 -7.13 -36.40
C ASN A 523 -12.64 -7.00 -37.06
N LYS A 524 -13.54 -6.12 -36.55
CA LYS A 524 -14.86 -5.84 -37.13
C LYS A 524 -14.75 -5.05 -38.45
N GLN A 525 -13.88 -4.04 -38.52
CA GLN A 525 -13.82 -3.11 -39.67
C GLN A 525 -12.72 -3.41 -40.69
N CYS A 526 -11.57 -3.95 -40.26
CA CYS A 526 -10.41 -4.26 -41.12
C CYS A 526 -10.18 -5.77 -41.32
N GLY A 527 -10.85 -6.61 -40.53
CA GLY A 527 -10.64 -8.05 -40.52
C GLY A 527 -9.33 -8.50 -39.86
N LYS A 528 -9.07 -9.81 -39.93
CA LYS A 528 -8.00 -10.46 -39.16
C LYS A 528 -6.58 -10.08 -39.63
N SER A 529 -6.36 -9.78 -40.91
CA SER A 529 -5.04 -9.44 -41.45
C SER A 529 -4.38 -8.27 -40.71
N VAL A 530 -5.15 -7.23 -40.36
CA VAL A 530 -4.66 -6.06 -39.60
C VAL A 530 -4.39 -6.39 -38.12
N ILE A 531 -5.11 -7.38 -37.56
CA ILE A 531 -4.82 -7.93 -36.22
C ILE A 531 -3.52 -8.75 -36.24
N ASP A 532 -3.28 -9.54 -37.28
CA ASP A 532 -2.03 -10.28 -37.47
C ASP A 532 -0.85 -9.32 -37.73
N GLU A 533 -1.07 -8.18 -38.42
CA GLU A 533 -0.09 -7.08 -38.57
C GLU A 533 0.22 -6.37 -37.25
N MET A 534 -0.80 -6.02 -36.45
CA MET A 534 -0.64 -5.48 -35.09
C MET A 534 0.26 -6.39 -34.24
N ASN A 535 0.08 -7.72 -34.38
CA ASN A 535 0.88 -8.73 -33.69
C ASN A 535 2.30 -8.88 -34.31
N ARG A 536 2.49 -8.62 -35.61
CA ARG A 536 3.81 -8.56 -36.26
C ARG A 536 4.60 -7.35 -35.76
N ARG A 537 4.00 -6.16 -35.72
CA ARG A 537 4.65 -4.93 -35.21
C ARG A 537 5.15 -5.11 -33.77
N VAL A 538 4.36 -5.73 -32.90
CA VAL A 538 4.77 -6.05 -31.51
C VAL A 538 5.99 -6.98 -31.45
N LYS A 539 6.18 -7.89 -32.42
CA LYS A 539 7.38 -8.75 -32.51
C LYS A 539 8.62 -8.00 -33.03
N LEU A 540 8.45 -6.92 -33.78
CA LEU A 540 9.54 -6.09 -34.31
C LEU A 540 10.14 -5.13 -33.28
N ILE A 541 9.47 -4.92 -32.14
CA ILE A 541 10.00 -4.08 -31.06
C ILE A 541 11.30 -4.67 -30.52
N SER A 542 12.40 -3.98 -30.78
CA SER A 542 13.74 -4.30 -30.30
C SER A 542 13.76 -4.55 -28.78
N ARG A 543 14.54 -5.55 -28.36
CA ARG A 543 14.74 -5.85 -26.94
C ARG A 543 15.42 -4.66 -26.26
N TYR A 544 14.71 -4.02 -25.34
CA TYR A 544 15.23 -2.95 -24.50
C TYR A 544 15.15 -3.35 -23.02
N LYS A 545 16.00 -2.73 -22.19
CA LYS A 545 16.04 -2.96 -20.75
C LYS A 545 14.73 -2.47 -20.10
N ASP A 546 14.23 -3.20 -19.11
CA ASP A 546 13.00 -2.84 -18.37
C ASP A 546 11.74 -2.71 -19.29
N LEU A 547 11.74 -3.45 -20.41
CA LEU A 547 10.63 -3.65 -21.35
C LEU A 547 10.46 -5.16 -21.63
N LYS A 548 9.25 -5.70 -21.51
CA LYS A 548 8.98 -7.11 -21.84
C LYS A 548 9.01 -7.34 -23.36
N SER A 549 9.69 -8.39 -23.79
CA SER A 549 9.80 -8.79 -25.20
C SER A 549 8.71 -9.79 -25.58
N PHE A 550 7.85 -9.39 -26.50
CA PHE A 550 6.71 -10.18 -26.99
C PHE A 550 7.07 -10.96 -28.27
N SER A 551 8.09 -11.83 -28.19
CA SER A 551 8.63 -12.58 -29.34
C SER A 551 7.60 -13.46 -30.07
N ASN A 552 6.63 -14.03 -29.34
CA ASN A 552 5.51 -14.78 -29.89
C ASN A 552 4.30 -13.87 -30.25
N GLY A 553 4.46 -12.55 -30.14
CA GLY A 553 3.36 -11.59 -30.11
C GLY A 553 2.70 -11.54 -28.73
N PHE A 554 1.52 -10.91 -28.65
CA PHE A 554 0.77 -10.79 -27.39
C PHE A 554 -0.68 -11.29 -27.49
N LEU A 555 -1.22 -11.50 -28.70
CA LEU A 555 -2.62 -11.88 -28.89
C LEU A 555 -2.99 -13.28 -28.39
N HIS A 556 -2.00 -14.18 -28.29
CA HIS A 556 -2.18 -15.55 -27.79
C HIS A 556 -2.10 -15.65 -26.25
N LEU A 557 -1.74 -14.56 -25.56
CA LEU A 557 -1.62 -14.54 -24.11
C LEU A 557 -2.99 -14.29 -23.49
N THR A 558 -3.63 -15.37 -23.02
CA THR A 558 -4.98 -15.34 -22.42
C THR A 558 -5.05 -14.51 -21.15
N LEU A 559 -3.93 -14.37 -20.43
CA LEU A 559 -3.76 -13.55 -19.23
C LEU A 559 -2.38 -12.88 -19.30
N LEU A 560 -2.34 -11.56 -19.25
CA LEU A 560 -1.12 -10.74 -19.22
C LEU A 560 -0.85 -10.28 -17.78
N THR A 561 0.41 -10.29 -17.35
CA THR A 561 0.78 -9.71 -16.05
C THR A 561 0.76 -8.17 -16.10
N VAL A 562 0.70 -7.54 -14.93
CA VAL A 562 0.91 -6.08 -14.75
C VAL A 562 2.18 -5.60 -15.46
N SER A 563 3.26 -6.39 -15.44
CA SER A 563 4.54 -6.04 -16.08
C SER A 563 4.46 -6.02 -17.61
N GLU A 564 3.61 -6.87 -18.19
CA GLU A 564 3.38 -6.96 -19.63
C GLU A 564 2.40 -5.87 -20.09
N TYR A 565 1.31 -5.63 -19.35
CA TYR A 565 0.43 -4.47 -19.61
C TYR A 565 1.21 -3.15 -19.56
N ARG A 566 2.07 -2.94 -18.56
CA ARG A 566 2.94 -1.75 -18.48
C ARG A 566 3.99 -1.67 -19.59
N SER A 567 4.39 -2.81 -20.15
CA SER A 567 5.26 -2.84 -21.33
C SER A 567 4.47 -2.46 -22.59
N LEU A 568 3.24 -2.96 -22.73
CA LEU A 568 2.31 -2.60 -23.81
C LEU A 568 1.96 -1.11 -23.77
N ILE A 569 1.63 -0.52 -22.61
CA ILE A 569 1.35 0.93 -22.47
C ILE A 569 2.46 1.79 -23.11
N LYS A 570 3.74 1.44 -22.88
CA LYS A 570 4.89 2.15 -23.47
C LYS A 570 4.94 2.08 -25.00
N ILE A 571 4.59 0.94 -25.60
CA ILE A 571 4.81 0.69 -27.03
C ILE A 571 3.57 0.83 -27.90
N MET A 572 2.36 0.72 -27.31
CA MET A 572 1.11 0.52 -28.06
C MET A 572 0.82 1.63 -29.09
N ILE A 573 1.28 2.86 -28.85
CA ILE A 573 1.22 3.95 -29.82
C ILE A 573 1.88 3.54 -31.15
N PHE A 574 3.15 3.14 -31.14
CA PHE A 574 3.91 2.70 -32.33
C PHE A 574 3.38 1.40 -32.97
N ILE A 575 2.44 0.72 -32.32
CA ILE A 575 1.77 -0.47 -32.87
C ILE A 575 0.53 -0.07 -33.68
N VAL A 576 -0.29 0.85 -33.15
CA VAL A 576 -1.56 1.27 -33.77
C VAL A 576 -1.42 2.40 -34.78
N ASP A 577 -0.33 3.15 -34.71
CA ASP A 577 -0.10 4.29 -35.60
C ASP A 577 0.14 3.85 -37.05
N GLU A 578 -0.60 4.43 -37.99
CA GLU A 578 -0.66 4.01 -39.40
C GLU A 578 -0.87 2.49 -39.57
N LEU A 579 -1.70 1.88 -38.72
CA LEU A 579 -1.97 0.42 -38.73
C LEU A 579 -2.92 -0.02 -39.86
N TYR A 580 -3.73 0.89 -40.39
CA TYR A 580 -4.62 0.65 -41.53
C TYR A 580 -4.97 1.97 -42.23
N GLU A 581 -5.33 1.89 -43.52
CA GLU A 581 -5.77 3.04 -44.31
C GLU A 581 -7.21 3.48 -43.96
N ASP A 582 -7.47 4.78 -44.04
CA ASP A 582 -8.80 5.36 -43.81
C ASP A 582 -9.75 5.06 -44.96
N SER A 583 -10.82 4.30 -44.71
CA SER A 583 -11.89 4.11 -45.70
C SER A 583 -12.90 5.27 -45.67
N GLY A 584 -13.50 5.58 -46.83
CA GLY A 584 -14.60 6.56 -46.94
C GLY A 584 -15.98 6.03 -46.54
N SER A 585 -16.09 4.85 -45.92
CA SER A 585 -17.39 4.28 -45.55
C SER A 585 -17.99 4.95 -44.30
N PRO A 586 -19.32 5.15 -44.24
CA PRO A 586 -19.97 5.69 -43.05
C PRO A 586 -19.67 4.84 -41.81
N ASN A 587 -19.44 5.51 -40.67
CA ASN A 587 -19.09 4.92 -39.37
C ASN A 587 -17.73 4.19 -39.31
N PHE A 588 -16.86 4.34 -40.34
CA PHE A 588 -15.49 3.82 -40.25
C PHE A 588 -14.65 4.63 -39.25
N ILE A 589 -14.00 3.95 -38.31
CA ILE A 589 -13.12 4.59 -37.34
C ILE A 589 -11.73 4.77 -37.95
N LYS A 590 -11.43 6.02 -38.31
CA LYS A 590 -10.12 6.47 -38.82
C LYS A 590 -8.96 6.03 -37.93
N ASN A 591 -7.83 5.71 -38.51
CA ASN A 591 -6.69 5.17 -37.74
C ASN A 591 -6.16 6.18 -36.70
N ASN A 592 -6.10 7.47 -37.06
CA ASN A 592 -5.61 8.53 -36.17
C ASN A 592 -6.40 8.64 -34.85
N LYS A 593 -7.70 8.30 -34.82
CA LYS A 593 -8.52 8.25 -33.61
C LYS A 593 -8.10 7.12 -32.66
N ILE A 594 -7.62 6.00 -33.21
CA ILE A 594 -7.01 4.92 -32.40
C ILE A 594 -5.68 5.41 -31.82
N THR A 595 -4.79 6.02 -32.62
CA THR A 595 -3.55 6.62 -32.08
C THR A 595 -3.85 7.66 -30.99
N GLU A 596 -4.85 8.52 -31.21
CA GLU A 596 -5.27 9.56 -30.26
C GLU A 596 -5.70 8.96 -28.89
N VAL A 597 -6.47 7.88 -28.85
CA VAL A 597 -6.91 7.30 -27.56
C VAL A 597 -5.77 6.61 -26.79
N TYR A 598 -4.72 6.13 -27.46
CA TYR A 598 -3.49 5.68 -26.79
C TYR A 598 -2.57 6.84 -26.37
N LEU A 599 -2.52 7.93 -27.15
CA LEU A 599 -1.84 9.18 -26.76
C LEU A 599 -2.45 9.79 -25.49
N LYS A 600 -3.77 9.98 -25.46
CA LYS A 600 -4.48 10.52 -24.28
C LYS A 600 -4.38 9.58 -23.08
N TRP A 601 -4.42 8.26 -23.29
CA TRP A 601 -4.14 7.27 -22.24
C TRP A 601 -2.74 7.49 -21.64
N ASN A 602 -1.71 7.65 -22.47
CA ASN A 602 -0.33 7.87 -21.99
C ASN A 602 -0.18 9.20 -21.23
N LYS A 603 -0.86 10.28 -21.65
CA LYS A 603 -0.95 11.56 -20.91
C LYS A 603 -1.47 11.35 -19.49
N ILE A 604 -2.61 10.65 -19.33
CA ILE A 604 -3.19 10.31 -18.02
C ILE A 604 -2.25 9.40 -17.22
N TYR A 605 -1.69 8.37 -17.86
CA TYR A 605 -0.87 7.39 -17.17
C TYR A 605 0.39 8.03 -16.58
N LEU A 606 1.02 8.96 -17.30
CA LEU A 606 2.13 9.79 -16.80
C LEU A 606 1.68 10.72 -15.66
N LEU A 607 0.62 11.51 -15.87
CA LEU A 607 0.10 12.44 -14.85
C LEU A 607 -0.28 11.71 -13.55
N SER A 608 -0.94 10.54 -13.64
CA SER A 608 -1.34 9.70 -12.51
C SER A 608 -0.18 9.15 -11.67
N ARG A 609 1.05 9.26 -12.19
CA ARG A 609 2.28 8.78 -11.55
C ARG A 609 3.17 9.90 -11.01
N LYS A 610 2.73 11.17 -11.04
CA LYS A 610 3.44 12.27 -10.38
C LYS A 610 3.66 11.98 -8.88
N GLU A 611 4.85 12.31 -8.39
CA GLU A 611 5.22 12.25 -6.96
C GLU A 611 4.86 13.54 -6.19
N ASN A 612 4.24 14.50 -6.87
CA ASN A 612 3.94 15.84 -6.38
C ASN A 612 2.82 16.43 -7.26
N TYR A 613 1.70 16.88 -6.70
CA TYR A 613 0.62 17.55 -7.46
C TYR A 613 0.37 18.95 -6.92
N GLU A 614 0.50 19.96 -7.76
CA GLU A 614 -0.13 21.26 -7.49
C GLU A 614 -1.63 21.21 -7.85
N GLU A 615 -2.42 22.20 -7.44
CA GLU A 615 -3.85 22.25 -7.78
C GLU A 615 -4.07 22.32 -9.30
N SER A 616 -3.15 22.99 -10.02
CA SER A 616 -3.02 23.00 -11.48
C SER A 616 -2.81 21.60 -12.07
N ASP A 617 -1.97 20.75 -11.45
CA ASP A 617 -1.77 19.36 -11.88
C ASP A 617 -3.02 18.50 -11.70
N VAL A 618 -3.79 18.74 -10.63
CA VAL A 618 -5.04 18.00 -10.40
C VAL A 618 -6.11 18.41 -11.41
N THR A 619 -6.14 19.69 -11.81
CA THR A 619 -7.00 20.17 -12.92
C THR A 619 -6.56 19.56 -14.26
N LEU A 620 -5.27 19.63 -14.62
CA LEU A 620 -4.73 19.04 -15.85
C LEU A 620 -4.95 17.51 -15.92
N LEU A 621 -4.87 16.81 -14.78
CA LEU A 621 -5.23 15.40 -14.69
C LEU A 621 -6.72 15.17 -14.97
N GLN A 622 -7.62 15.98 -14.37
CA GLN A 622 -9.06 15.88 -14.61
C GLN A 622 -9.43 16.16 -16.08
N GLU A 623 -8.89 17.22 -16.66
CA GLU A 623 -9.08 17.58 -18.08
C GLU A 623 -8.64 16.43 -18.99
N SER A 624 -7.43 15.90 -18.76
CA SER A 624 -6.88 14.78 -19.54
C SER A 624 -7.75 13.52 -19.42
N ILE A 625 -8.26 13.22 -18.21
CA ILE A 625 -9.20 12.11 -17.97
C ILE A 625 -10.51 12.33 -18.74
N ASN A 626 -11.06 13.55 -18.72
CA ASN A 626 -12.30 13.88 -19.41
C ASN A 626 -12.15 13.79 -20.94
N GLU A 627 -11.06 14.32 -21.50
CA GLU A 627 -10.74 14.20 -22.93
C GLU A 627 -10.65 12.73 -23.38
N TRP A 628 -9.90 11.92 -22.63
CA TRP A 628 -9.74 10.48 -22.92
C TRP A 628 -11.05 9.74 -22.76
N ALA A 629 -11.79 9.96 -21.67
CA ALA A 629 -13.02 9.22 -21.39
C ALA A 629 -14.07 9.49 -22.47
N LYS A 630 -14.17 10.74 -22.95
CA LYS A 630 -15.01 11.11 -24.10
C LYS A 630 -14.67 10.29 -25.33
N LEU A 631 -13.39 10.26 -25.72
CA LEU A 631 -12.91 9.52 -26.90
C LEU A 631 -13.01 8.00 -26.72
N PHE A 632 -12.73 7.48 -25.53
CA PHE A 632 -12.86 6.07 -25.18
C PHE A 632 -14.33 5.59 -25.28
N ILE A 633 -15.28 6.42 -24.86
CA ILE A 633 -16.72 6.14 -25.03
C ILE A 633 -17.12 6.24 -26.50
N GLU A 634 -16.72 7.31 -27.20
CA GLU A 634 -16.95 7.52 -28.64
C GLU A 634 -16.52 6.31 -29.48
N LEU A 635 -15.36 5.71 -29.18
CA LEU A 635 -14.79 4.61 -29.96
C LEU A 635 -15.26 3.21 -29.54
N PHE A 636 -15.57 2.98 -28.26
CA PHE A 636 -15.71 1.62 -27.73
C PHE A 636 -17.09 1.29 -27.14
N LYS A 637 -18.06 2.22 -27.12
CA LYS A 637 -19.40 1.94 -26.57
C LYS A 637 -20.08 0.75 -27.26
N GLU A 638 -20.12 0.75 -28.60
CA GLU A 638 -20.70 -0.35 -29.40
C GLU A 638 -19.94 -1.69 -29.30
N HIS A 639 -18.72 -1.67 -28.79
CA HIS A 639 -17.87 -2.87 -28.66
C HIS A 639 -17.92 -3.49 -27.27
N SER A 640 -18.65 -2.86 -26.34
CA SER A 640 -18.88 -3.36 -25.00
C SER A 640 -20.30 -3.90 -24.85
N LYS A 641 -20.43 -5.18 -24.46
CA LYS A 641 -21.73 -5.79 -24.11
C LYS A 641 -22.50 -5.03 -23.01
N SER A 642 -21.79 -4.25 -22.18
CA SER A 642 -22.37 -3.45 -21.10
C SER A 642 -22.41 -1.96 -21.42
N GLU A 643 -22.23 -1.53 -22.69
CA GLU A 643 -22.18 -0.11 -23.08
C GLU A 643 -21.14 0.73 -22.29
N LEU A 644 -20.07 0.09 -21.80
CA LEU A 644 -19.04 0.66 -20.91
C LEU A 644 -19.54 1.04 -19.51
N GLN A 645 -20.74 0.60 -19.12
CA GLN A 645 -21.32 0.77 -17.78
C GLN A 645 -20.60 -0.13 -16.75
N PHE A 646 -19.37 0.22 -16.36
CA PHE A 646 -18.61 -0.49 -15.31
C PHE A 646 -17.98 0.47 -14.27
N PRO A 647 -18.01 0.14 -12.96
CA PRO A 647 -17.58 1.07 -11.89
C PRO A 647 -16.16 1.62 -12.03
N LYS A 648 -15.22 0.86 -12.63
CA LYS A 648 -13.84 1.33 -12.85
C LYS A 648 -13.75 2.62 -13.68
N LEU A 649 -14.66 2.84 -14.64
CA LEU A 649 -14.69 4.05 -15.47
C LEU A 649 -15.19 5.24 -14.64
N HIS A 650 -16.42 5.13 -14.12
CA HIS A 650 -17.02 6.18 -13.28
C HIS A 650 -16.09 6.61 -12.15
N SER A 651 -15.56 5.66 -11.36
CA SER A 651 -14.74 6.01 -10.21
C SER A 651 -13.41 6.65 -10.60
N TRP A 652 -12.81 6.28 -11.75
CA TRP A 652 -11.62 6.99 -12.23
C TRP A 652 -11.95 8.41 -12.71
N VAL A 653 -13.05 8.61 -13.44
CA VAL A 653 -13.49 9.94 -13.90
C VAL A 653 -13.83 10.88 -12.74
N PHE A 654 -14.66 10.43 -11.79
CA PHE A 654 -15.25 11.32 -10.79
C PHE A 654 -14.57 11.34 -9.42
N HIS A 655 -13.70 10.37 -9.09
CA HIS A 655 -13.22 10.22 -7.71
C HIS A 655 -11.69 10.27 -7.53
N ILE A 656 -10.87 10.07 -8.58
CA ILE A 656 -9.40 10.07 -8.43
C ILE A 656 -8.85 11.44 -8.02
N CYS A 657 -9.25 12.52 -8.71
CA CYS A 657 -8.82 13.88 -8.38
C CYS A 657 -9.35 14.32 -7.00
N SER A 658 -10.52 13.82 -6.57
CA SER A 658 -11.00 14.00 -5.20
C SER A 658 -10.11 13.27 -4.18
N SER A 659 -9.59 12.09 -4.54
CA SER A 659 -8.72 11.26 -3.71
C SER A 659 -7.32 11.87 -3.58
N VAL A 660 -6.77 12.46 -4.64
CA VAL A 660 -5.51 13.22 -4.59
C VAL A 660 -5.63 14.40 -3.63
N ARG A 661 -6.67 15.24 -3.80
CA ARG A 661 -6.94 16.35 -2.87
C ARG A 661 -7.17 15.88 -1.42
N LYS A 662 -7.78 14.71 -1.22
CA LYS A 662 -8.03 14.14 0.12
C LYS A 662 -6.78 13.53 0.77
N PHE A 663 -5.91 12.85 0.03
CA PHE A 663 -4.88 11.96 0.61
C PHE A 663 -3.45 12.10 0.05
N GLY A 664 -3.21 12.95 -0.94
CA GLY A 664 -1.90 13.07 -1.61
C GLY A 664 -1.75 12.14 -2.82
N VAL A 665 -0.50 11.86 -3.20
CA VAL A 665 -0.15 11.18 -4.46
C VAL A 665 -0.73 9.78 -4.59
N ILE A 666 -1.17 9.42 -5.80
CA ILE A 666 -1.73 8.10 -6.14
C ILE A 666 -0.72 6.97 -5.88
N ASN A 667 0.58 7.22 -6.14
CA ASN A 667 1.68 6.29 -5.81
C ASN A 667 1.81 6.00 -4.31
N GLY A 668 1.15 6.79 -3.45
CA GLY A 668 1.13 6.63 -2.00
C GLY A 668 0.16 5.57 -1.50
N TYR A 669 -0.74 5.07 -2.35
CA TYR A 669 -1.82 4.15 -1.99
C TYR A 669 -2.14 3.08 -3.04
N THR A 670 -1.12 2.56 -3.73
CA THR A 670 -1.27 1.42 -4.64
C THR A 670 -1.04 0.07 -3.95
N THR A 671 -1.79 -0.96 -4.36
CA THR A 671 -1.70 -2.34 -3.87
C THR A 671 -0.37 -3.02 -4.23
N GLU A 672 0.30 -2.57 -5.28
CA GLU A 672 1.53 -3.14 -5.85
C GLU A 672 2.63 -3.43 -4.81
N THR A 673 2.76 -2.58 -3.78
CA THR A 673 3.81 -2.72 -2.76
C THR A 673 3.43 -3.69 -1.63
N TYR A 674 2.20 -4.18 -1.60
CA TYR A 674 1.69 -5.16 -0.65
C TYR A 674 1.64 -6.58 -1.23
N GLU A 675 1.54 -6.73 -2.56
CA GLU A 675 1.62 -8.05 -3.25
C GLU A 675 2.90 -8.84 -2.92
N ASN A 676 4.00 -8.15 -2.61
CA ASN A 676 5.20 -8.78 -2.09
C ASN A 676 5.00 -9.43 -0.72
N LEU A 677 4.19 -8.82 0.14
CA LEU A 677 3.92 -9.35 1.48
C LEU A 677 3.08 -10.64 1.40
N HIS A 678 2.19 -10.79 0.42
CA HIS A 678 1.57 -12.09 0.15
C HIS A 678 2.60 -13.18 -0.17
N LYS A 679 3.73 -12.85 -0.80
CA LYS A 679 4.81 -13.81 -1.05
C LYS A 679 5.49 -14.20 0.27
N ASP A 680 5.73 -13.27 1.19
CA ASP A 680 6.46 -13.51 2.46
C ASP A 680 5.64 -13.98 3.67
N TYR A 681 4.36 -13.61 3.73
CA TYR A 681 3.44 -13.87 4.84
C TYR A 681 2.33 -14.89 4.49
N VAL A 682 1.99 -15.10 3.22
CA VAL A 682 1.00 -16.12 2.82
C VAL A 682 1.70 -17.31 2.15
N LYS A 683 2.33 -17.08 1.00
CA LYS A 683 2.78 -18.14 0.08
C LYS A 683 4.06 -18.84 0.55
N LYS A 684 5.09 -18.14 1.06
CA LYS A 684 6.28 -18.77 1.67
C LYS A 684 5.96 -19.55 2.97
N PRO A 685 5.22 -19.01 3.96
CA PRO A 685 4.86 -19.76 5.18
C PRO A 685 4.03 -20.99 4.88
N TYR A 686 3.05 -20.90 3.97
CA TYR A 686 2.25 -22.05 3.55
C TYR A 686 3.12 -23.19 2.99
N LYS A 687 4.13 -22.89 2.16
CA LYS A 687 5.07 -23.89 1.62
C LYS A 687 5.86 -24.64 2.69
N LEU A 688 5.99 -24.09 3.90
CA LEU A 688 6.70 -24.71 5.03
C LEU A 688 5.78 -25.51 5.97
N THR A 689 4.47 -25.56 5.71
CA THR A 689 3.50 -26.36 6.48
C THR A 689 3.35 -27.79 5.93
N ASN A 690 2.97 -28.73 6.79
CA ASN A 690 2.63 -30.11 6.39
C ASN A 690 1.20 -30.26 5.82
N LYS A 691 0.54 -29.14 5.49
CA LYS A 691 -0.83 -29.04 4.96
C LYS A 691 -1.98 -29.48 5.89
N LYS A 692 -1.71 -29.94 7.11
CA LYS A 692 -2.72 -30.11 8.17
C LYS A 692 -2.72 -28.89 9.09
N GLU A 693 -3.88 -28.45 9.59
CA GLU A 693 -4.01 -27.28 10.48
C GLU A 693 -3.20 -26.03 10.04
N ILE A 694 -3.30 -25.69 8.74
CA ILE A 694 -2.43 -24.74 8.03
C ILE A 694 -2.23 -23.41 8.79
N GLU A 695 -3.33 -22.83 9.27
CA GLU A 695 -3.36 -21.55 10.01
C GLU A 695 -2.47 -21.58 11.27
N LYS A 696 -2.61 -22.62 12.11
CA LYS A 696 -1.84 -22.78 13.34
C LYS A 696 -0.33 -22.89 13.05
N GLN A 697 0.04 -23.54 11.96
CA GLN A 697 1.44 -23.67 11.55
C GLN A 697 2.01 -22.37 10.97
N ILE A 698 1.25 -21.67 10.11
CA ILE A 698 1.65 -20.35 9.58
C ILE A 698 1.84 -19.36 10.72
N MET A 699 0.95 -19.33 11.71
CA MET A 699 1.12 -18.46 12.89
C MET A 699 2.35 -18.79 13.73
N LYS A 700 2.70 -20.07 13.89
CA LYS A 700 3.98 -20.46 14.52
C LYS A 700 5.18 -19.99 13.70
N ILE A 701 5.13 -20.10 12.36
CA ILE A 701 6.20 -19.62 11.46
C ILE A 701 6.37 -18.09 11.56
N ILE A 702 5.28 -17.32 11.51
CA ILE A 702 5.31 -15.85 11.61
C ILE A 702 5.75 -15.40 13.02
N ARG A 703 5.25 -16.03 14.10
CA ARG A 703 5.70 -15.77 15.48
C ARG A 703 7.21 -15.94 15.62
N ARG A 704 7.76 -17.03 15.09
CA ARG A 704 9.21 -17.31 15.15
C ARG A 704 10.04 -16.27 14.37
N LYS A 705 9.58 -15.85 13.19
CA LYS A 705 10.21 -14.75 12.44
C LYS A 705 10.21 -13.45 13.25
N ALA A 706 9.06 -13.07 13.84
CA ALA A 706 8.91 -11.83 14.61
C ALA A 706 9.81 -11.79 15.86
N ILE A 707 9.94 -12.92 16.59
CA ILE A 707 10.85 -13.05 17.73
C ILE A 707 12.31 -12.74 17.34
N ILE A 708 12.75 -13.26 16.19
CA ILE A 708 14.12 -13.04 15.69
C ILE A 708 14.35 -11.59 15.28
N THR A 709 13.38 -10.95 14.60
CA THR A 709 13.46 -9.52 14.28
C THR A 709 13.51 -8.64 15.55
N GLU A 710 12.85 -9.07 16.63
CA GLU A 710 12.89 -8.38 17.94
C GLU A 710 14.24 -8.57 18.65
N SER A 711 14.83 -9.78 18.66
CA SER A 711 16.15 -10.01 19.28
C SER A 711 17.30 -9.35 18.52
N PHE A 712 17.34 -9.47 17.18
CA PHE A 712 18.35 -8.86 16.29
C PHE A 712 18.24 -7.35 16.13
N SER A 713 17.44 -6.71 16.97
CA SER A 713 17.38 -5.25 17.07
C SER A 713 17.54 -4.74 18.51
N LYS A 714 17.88 -5.60 19.47
CA LYS A 714 18.40 -5.17 20.80
C LYS A 714 19.92 -5.12 20.81
N GLU A 715 20.56 -6.12 20.19
CA GLU A 715 21.88 -5.90 19.62
C GLU A 715 21.71 -5.06 18.36
N ILE A 716 22.22 -3.82 18.37
CA ILE A 716 22.36 -3.03 17.14
C ILE A 716 23.41 -3.76 16.29
N PRO A 717 23.07 -4.30 15.11
CA PRO A 717 24.10 -4.67 14.15
C PRO A 717 24.78 -3.35 13.80
N LYS A 718 26.03 -3.16 14.25
CA LYS A 718 26.85 -2.03 13.80
C LYS A 718 26.77 -2.04 12.28
N THR A 719 26.15 -1.02 11.70
CA THR A 719 25.95 -0.91 10.25
C THR A 719 27.30 -1.23 9.60
N PRO A 720 27.38 -2.11 8.58
CA PRO A 720 28.59 -2.23 7.78
C PRO A 720 28.96 -0.81 7.40
N ILE A 721 30.11 -0.31 7.88
CA ILE A 721 30.38 1.12 7.87
C ILE A 721 30.64 1.52 6.42
N ALA A 722 29.56 1.88 5.74
CA ALA A 722 29.59 2.66 4.53
C ALA A 722 30.23 3.98 4.92
N LEU A 723 31.55 4.03 4.75
CA LEU A 723 32.41 5.19 4.97
C LEU A 723 31.97 6.27 3.99
N LYS A 724 30.90 6.98 4.36
CA LYS A 724 30.49 8.23 3.75
C LYS A 724 31.52 9.26 4.15
N TYR A 725 32.64 9.28 3.43
CA TYR A 725 33.61 10.35 3.42
C TYR A 725 32.90 11.64 2.96
N SER A 726 32.24 12.32 3.90
CA SER A 726 31.42 13.52 3.68
C SER A 726 32.25 14.79 3.50
N LYS A 727 33.58 14.69 3.65
CA LYS A 727 34.57 15.67 3.21
C LYS A 727 35.63 14.98 2.37
N LYS A 728 36.00 15.61 1.25
CA LYS A 728 37.27 15.40 0.56
C LYS A 728 38.38 15.83 1.52
N LEU A 729 39.16 14.88 2.04
CA LEU A 729 40.20 15.18 3.03
C LEU A 729 41.43 15.85 2.37
N TYR A 730 41.83 15.34 1.21
CA TYR A 730 43.00 15.76 0.45
C TYR A 730 42.77 15.62 -1.06
N GLU A 731 43.65 16.23 -1.84
CA GLU A 731 43.76 16.09 -3.29
C GLU A 731 45.25 16.21 -3.66
N PHE A 732 45.72 15.37 -4.58
CA PHE A 732 47.09 15.36 -5.09
C PHE A 732 47.14 14.73 -6.48
N CYS A 733 48.15 15.07 -7.29
CA CYS A 733 48.41 14.39 -8.57
C CYS A 733 49.11 13.05 -8.32
N ILE A 734 48.66 11.98 -8.99
CA ILE A 734 49.24 10.63 -8.87
C ILE A 734 50.74 10.60 -9.18
N GLN A 735 51.21 11.45 -10.11
CA GLN A 735 52.63 11.59 -10.47
C GLN A 735 53.51 12.01 -9.27
N ASN A 736 52.91 12.68 -8.27
CA ASN A 736 53.58 13.15 -7.06
C ASN A 736 53.13 12.36 -5.81
N ALA A 737 52.43 11.22 -5.98
CA ALA A 737 51.80 10.49 -4.88
C ALA A 737 52.78 10.10 -3.78
N GLU A 738 53.92 9.52 -4.13
CA GLU A 738 54.93 9.06 -3.18
C GLU A 738 55.49 10.22 -2.33
N ILE A 739 55.89 11.31 -2.98
CA ILE A 739 56.39 12.53 -2.30
C ILE A 739 55.30 13.13 -1.39
N TYR A 740 54.06 13.20 -1.88
CA TYR A 740 52.92 13.70 -1.10
C TYR A 740 52.67 12.85 0.16
N ILE A 741 52.66 11.53 -0.01
CA ILE A 741 52.38 10.58 1.07
C ILE A 741 53.53 10.55 2.08
N GLN A 742 54.79 10.52 1.65
CA GLN A 742 55.95 10.65 2.53
C GLN A 742 55.92 11.97 3.34
N THR A 743 55.56 13.09 2.69
CA THR A 743 55.39 14.38 3.38
C THR A 743 54.29 14.30 4.45
N ARG A 744 53.18 13.60 4.18
CA ARG A 744 52.09 13.39 5.15
C ARG A 744 52.40 12.38 6.23
N MET A 745 53.17 11.33 5.96
CA MET A 745 53.59 10.38 7.00
C MET A 745 54.52 11.03 8.04
N ASN A 746 55.26 12.06 7.66
CA ASN A 746 56.11 12.84 8.56
C ASN A 746 55.35 13.96 9.34
N ASP A 747 54.08 14.21 9.02
CA ASP A 747 53.20 15.17 9.72
C ASP A 747 52.93 14.68 11.17
N PRO A 748 53.33 15.40 12.23
CA PRO A 748 53.22 14.91 13.61
C PRO A 748 51.76 14.84 14.11
N ASP A 749 50.87 15.68 13.57
CA ASP A 749 49.46 15.73 13.98
C ASP A 749 48.59 14.69 13.26
N LEU A 750 49.12 14.03 12.21
CA LEU A 750 48.42 12.99 11.48
C LEU A 750 48.26 11.71 12.31
N LYS A 751 47.01 11.27 12.47
CA LYS A 751 46.65 10.09 13.27
C LYS A 751 47.32 8.80 12.78
N LYS A 752 47.68 7.93 13.73
CA LYS A 752 48.40 6.68 13.48
C LYS A 752 47.66 5.72 12.54
N GLU A 753 46.33 5.67 12.58
CA GLU A 753 45.54 4.87 11.63
C GLU A 753 45.71 5.39 10.20
N MET A 754 45.72 6.70 10.00
CA MET A 754 45.86 7.31 8.67
C MET A 754 47.26 7.12 8.09
N LYS A 755 48.31 7.07 8.92
CA LYS A 755 49.67 6.70 8.48
C LYS A 755 49.72 5.24 7.99
N LEU A 756 49.12 4.32 8.75
CA LEU A 756 49.03 2.90 8.39
C LEU A 756 48.22 2.65 7.10
N ASP A 757 47.20 3.47 6.82
CA ASP A 757 46.43 3.38 5.58
C ASP A 757 47.16 4.02 4.38
N PHE A 758 48.00 5.03 4.61
CA PHE A 758 48.91 5.57 3.59
C PHE A 758 49.99 4.56 3.18
N GLU A 759 50.57 3.80 4.13
CA GLU A 759 51.54 2.74 3.87
C GLU A 759 50.96 1.67 2.93
N LYS A 760 49.78 1.12 3.25
CA LYS A 760 49.06 0.14 2.40
C LYS A 760 48.67 0.70 1.04
N PHE A 761 48.39 2.00 0.94
CA PHE A 761 48.05 2.63 -0.33
C PHE A 761 49.28 2.74 -1.24
N LEU A 762 50.47 2.98 -0.70
CA LEU A 762 51.73 2.87 -1.45
C LEU A 762 51.98 1.43 -1.90
N GLU A 763 51.82 0.41 -1.05
CA GLU A 763 51.94 -1.00 -1.45
C GLU A 763 50.99 -1.36 -2.62
N CYS A 764 49.74 -0.88 -2.58
CA CYS A 764 48.77 -1.08 -3.65
C CYS A 764 49.14 -0.37 -4.96
N LEU A 765 49.66 0.87 -4.89
CA LEU A 765 50.14 1.60 -6.06
C LEU A 765 51.33 0.88 -6.70
N ASP A 766 52.30 0.47 -5.87
CA ASP A 766 53.53 -0.16 -6.34
C ASP A 766 53.25 -1.53 -6.99
N TYR A 767 52.32 -2.31 -6.42
CA TYR A 767 51.80 -3.53 -7.05
C TYR A 767 51.12 -3.26 -8.40
N THR A 768 50.36 -2.16 -8.51
CA THR A 768 49.64 -1.81 -9.75
C THR A 768 50.57 -1.32 -10.85
N CYS A 769 51.62 -0.56 -10.51
CA CYS A 769 52.65 -0.12 -11.44
C CYS A 769 53.50 -1.29 -11.97
N ARG A 770 53.85 -2.26 -11.10
CA ARG A 770 54.60 -3.47 -11.47
C ARG A 770 53.84 -4.48 -12.34
N GLN A 771 52.55 -4.25 -12.62
CA GLN A 771 51.72 -5.07 -13.53
C GLN A 771 51.57 -4.45 -14.94
N ASN A 772 52.22 -3.32 -15.20
CA ASN A 772 52.14 -2.58 -16.47
C ASN A 772 53.52 -2.29 -17.10
N TYR A 773 54.50 -3.15 -16.81
CA TYR A 773 55.85 -3.20 -17.40
C TYR A 773 56.27 -4.65 -17.66
#